data_AF-A0A933H238-F1
#
_entry.id   AF-A0A933H238-F1
#
_cell.length_a   1.000
_cell.length_b   1.000
_cell.length_c   1.000
_cell.angle_alpha   90.00
_cell.angle_beta   90.00
_cell.angle_gamma   90.00
#
_symmetry.space_group_name_H-M   'P 1'
#
loop_
_entity.id
_entity.type
_entity.pdbx_description
1 polymer ?
#
loop_
_entity_poly.entity_id
_entity_poly.type
_entity_poly.pdbx_seq_one_letter_code
_entity_poly.pdbx_strand_id
1 'polypeptide(L)'
;MVVSILVRAYLHLRGEAGLPDRMEIATYPFVVGRHPHCDGRLDVPSVSQKHARIDRDGEAWVLEDLESTNGTRVARTRIAGRHVLREGDVVEFGAVRAVFSTSPEPPAEPPPSPPRRRVPVAVLGAAAGVLASVLAAAGFLILTRAEDRPPSPSGGPVAPAIDEPTAPIEREVAPPSVAEEIAAAEREIAAHRPDLARGRLEAVRARAQAGAEERRIGELLARAGILEPAYAALRTALAGTQTNWDSLGPADVLRLFASTGVERTQPLAVAAVALLAGDEDVARRLFEAHLAADPGSVERVKEVYVLFTGREPPPTGPREIEDSVPVEPGPRPDAKKEELERLQSELARLQALEEARSAAREGFERYVASIDIYILNLDYDRAIRDLEALAADLRPLGLDDLVAVVEARLFDARGARALLRRLLHDVNAGTLVRHPSWQTASRVYDDVRLLDADAEGVRVVLPQAEIQLRWRVLDAARLVGFFELLKLSIEERYFLGKICLDRGLESAAHHQWIQVVRNGPPELRRGIDRNLAERLGAPVPEGGFVIHGNELVHPEVKANLEKGLVLFRGQWMTKEELAKARAGMVQYRGEWISREEKAALESLEREASELARTEGFVRENGRWVYRHSKEIDGQLYLSVGGKFYAADKAREMRSEWANAWTLTTEHFDLRTNMPDDFATEWADFMEAAWRAYIDYFGVEIENRLELFAFRTYDDYRNYCQETGNVGNLKAGGFADPALGRGVGWKSGRDMGSLFFTMIHEGAHLYHFYAFKTPVVPSWYAEGTATQFEGYQWDSGARTLTVDYVSRSRLAPVKGDVLAGRAMQLADFVRANAPESINEGPAKAAAFYATAWAFKNFLDHSTDPVVRRMADEFSLEMEGGEFRALKLVGVPAPGDSPLERVFGADLAWLQARFEDYVKGIK
;
A
#
# COMPACT_ATOMS: atom_id res chain seq x y z
N MET A 1 8.85 -6.83 5.76
CA MET A 1 7.75 -6.39 4.87
C MET A 1 8.31 -5.23 4.08
N VAL A 2 8.53 -5.42 2.78
CA VAL A 2 9.17 -4.44 1.89
C VAL A 2 8.15 -3.34 1.58
N VAL A 3 8.51 -2.08 1.81
CA VAL A 3 7.71 -0.91 1.43
C VAL A 3 7.89 -0.74 -0.09
N SER A 4 6.85 -0.98 -0.88
CA SER A 4 6.88 -0.70 -2.33
C SER A 4 6.93 0.81 -2.54
N ILE A 5 8.04 1.30 -3.09
CA ILE A 5 8.17 2.67 -3.60
C ILE A 5 7.35 2.75 -4.90
N LEU A 6 6.39 3.67 -4.98
CA LEU A 6 5.69 3.96 -6.23
C LEU A 6 6.67 4.60 -7.22
N VAL A 7 7.18 3.79 -8.14
CA VAL A 7 7.96 4.27 -9.30
C VAL A 7 7.00 4.80 -10.35
N ARG A 8 7.11 6.10 -10.69
CA ARG A 8 6.38 6.74 -11.79
C ARG A 8 7.05 6.39 -13.12
N ALA A 9 6.28 6.25 -14.19
CA ALA A 9 6.81 5.99 -15.52
C ALA A 9 6.33 7.02 -16.54
N TYR A 10 7.18 7.28 -17.54
CA TYR A 10 6.94 8.29 -18.56
C TYR A 10 7.27 7.78 -19.96
N LEU A 11 6.59 8.34 -20.96
CA LEU A 11 6.94 8.25 -22.37
C LEU A 11 7.42 9.62 -22.86
N HIS A 12 8.69 9.74 -23.23
CA HIS A 12 9.27 10.95 -23.81
C HIS A 12 9.13 10.96 -25.32
N LEU A 13 8.22 11.76 -25.86
CA LEU A 13 7.91 11.79 -27.29
C LEU A 13 9.00 12.55 -28.06
N ARG A 14 9.38 12.05 -29.24
CA ARG A 14 10.33 12.70 -30.16
C ARG A 14 9.72 12.83 -31.55
N GLY A 15 9.57 14.07 -32.03
CA GLY A 15 9.68 14.33 -33.47
C GLY A 15 8.47 14.87 -34.24
N GLU A 16 7.37 15.33 -33.63
CA GLU A 16 6.30 16.03 -34.38
C GLU A 16 5.76 17.26 -33.62
N ALA A 17 5.56 18.36 -34.35
CA ALA A 17 5.08 19.63 -33.79
C ALA A 17 3.62 19.50 -33.31
N GLY A 18 3.37 19.81 -32.04
CA GLY A 18 2.02 19.81 -31.45
C GLY A 18 1.73 18.66 -30.47
N LEU A 19 2.68 17.74 -30.25
CA LEU A 19 2.60 16.71 -29.21
C LEU A 19 3.31 17.15 -27.92
N PRO A 20 2.90 16.65 -26.74
CA PRO A 20 3.58 16.94 -25.47
C PRO A 20 4.99 16.32 -25.42
N ASP A 21 5.96 17.00 -24.79
CA ASP A 21 7.36 16.51 -24.69
C ASP A 21 7.49 15.20 -23.88
N ARG A 22 6.57 14.97 -22.94
CA ARG A 22 6.46 13.74 -22.16
C ARG A 22 5.01 13.45 -21.78
N MET A 23 4.68 12.18 -21.60
CA MET A 23 3.41 11.72 -21.05
C MET A 23 3.70 10.89 -19.80
N GLU A 24 3.02 11.21 -18.69
CA GLU A 24 3.06 10.39 -17.47
C GLU A 24 2.08 9.22 -17.62
N ILE A 25 2.56 8.02 -17.31
CA ILE A 25 1.74 6.83 -17.25
C ILE A 25 1.17 6.77 -15.83
N ALA A 26 0.03 7.42 -15.61
CA ALA A 26 -0.54 7.63 -14.28
C ALA A 26 -1.62 6.60 -13.89
N THR A 27 -2.24 5.97 -14.88
CA THR A 27 -3.37 5.03 -14.75
C THR A 27 -3.06 3.75 -15.52
N TYR A 28 -3.56 2.60 -15.07
CA TYR A 28 -3.36 1.31 -15.76
C TYR A 28 -4.72 0.60 -15.90
N PRO A 29 -5.05 0.04 -17.08
CA PRO A 29 -4.28 0.06 -18.33
C PRO A 29 -4.14 1.47 -18.91
N PHE A 30 -2.92 1.87 -19.28
CA PHE A 30 -2.67 3.15 -19.97
C PHE A 30 -2.79 2.94 -21.47
N VAL A 31 -3.80 3.51 -22.12
CA VAL A 31 -4.06 3.29 -23.55
C VAL A 31 -3.49 4.42 -24.37
N VAL A 32 -2.57 4.09 -25.29
CA VAL A 32 -2.00 5.02 -26.28
C VAL A 32 -2.77 4.89 -27.59
N GLY A 33 -3.22 6.02 -28.15
CA GLY A 33 -4.00 6.01 -29.39
C GLY A 33 -4.40 7.41 -29.87
N ARG A 34 -4.98 7.47 -31.08
CA ARG A 34 -5.45 8.73 -31.68
C ARG A 34 -6.80 9.19 -31.12
N HIS A 35 -7.59 8.30 -30.52
CA HIS A 35 -8.92 8.64 -30.03
C HIS A 35 -8.87 9.67 -28.86
N PRO A 36 -9.82 10.62 -28.77
CA PRO A 36 -9.90 11.57 -27.66
C PRO A 36 -10.05 10.97 -26.25
N HIS A 37 -10.41 9.69 -26.14
CA HIS A 37 -10.59 8.97 -24.87
C HIS A 37 -9.39 8.08 -24.49
N CYS A 38 -8.28 8.16 -25.22
CA CYS A 38 -7.04 7.48 -24.84
C CYS A 38 -6.28 8.33 -23.81
N ASP A 39 -5.73 7.69 -22.77
CA ASP A 39 -4.87 8.35 -21.76
C ASP A 39 -3.63 8.95 -22.44
N GLY A 40 -3.03 8.16 -23.34
CA GLY A 40 -1.91 8.51 -24.18
C GLY A 40 -2.34 9.04 -25.54
N ARG A 41 -3.08 10.16 -25.60
CA ARG A 41 -3.57 10.68 -26.89
C ARG A 41 -2.44 11.17 -27.81
N LEU A 42 -2.28 10.49 -28.94
CA LEU A 42 -1.38 10.85 -30.04
C LEU A 42 -2.20 11.10 -31.31
N ASP A 43 -2.58 12.36 -31.56
CA ASP A 43 -3.45 12.72 -32.69
C ASP A 43 -2.71 12.80 -34.02
N VAL A 44 -2.16 11.66 -34.45
CA VAL A 44 -1.35 11.54 -35.66
C VAL A 44 -1.94 10.45 -36.56
N PRO A 45 -2.11 10.67 -37.87
CA PRO A 45 -2.73 9.69 -38.77
C PRO A 45 -2.07 8.30 -38.78
N SER A 46 -0.78 8.20 -38.45
CA SER A 46 -0.07 6.92 -38.36
C SER A 46 -0.43 6.10 -37.11
N VAL A 47 -1.14 6.69 -36.13
CA VAL A 47 -1.56 6.06 -34.89
C VAL A 47 -3.04 5.64 -35.01
N SER A 48 -3.33 4.43 -34.56
CA SER A 48 -4.68 3.82 -34.59
C SER A 48 -5.55 4.43 -33.48
N GLN A 49 -6.88 4.32 -33.58
CA GLN A 49 -7.79 4.89 -32.57
C GLN A 49 -7.44 4.42 -31.15
N LYS A 50 -7.22 3.11 -30.98
CA LYS A 50 -6.51 2.50 -29.85
C LYS A 50 -5.32 1.74 -30.46
N HIS A 51 -4.09 2.07 -30.09
CA HIS A 51 -2.90 1.57 -30.79
C HIS A 51 -2.10 0.59 -29.95
N ALA A 52 -1.86 0.92 -28.68
CA ALA A 52 -1.16 0.05 -27.74
C ALA A 52 -1.68 0.28 -26.32
N ARG A 53 -1.52 -0.71 -25.45
CA ARG A 53 -1.73 -0.57 -24.00
C ARG A 53 -0.43 -0.80 -23.24
N ILE A 54 -0.26 -0.07 -22.15
CA ILE A 54 0.80 -0.30 -21.17
C ILE A 54 0.14 -0.69 -19.85
N ASP A 55 0.51 -1.85 -19.34
CA ASP A 55 0.04 -2.43 -18.08
C ASP A 55 1.18 -2.57 -17.07
N ARG A 56 0.81 -2.80 -15.81
CA ARG A 56 1.74 -3.11 -14.73
C ARG A 56 1.56 -4.56 -14.27
N ASP A 57 2.63 -5.36 -14.35
CA ASP A 57 2.67 -6.78 -13.97
C ASP A 57 3.71 -6.96 -12.86
N GLY A 58 3.27 -6.82 -11.61
CA GLY A 58 4.16 -6.70 -10.45
C GLY A 58 4.99 -5.40 -10.50
N GLU A 59 6.32 -5.51 -10.50
CA GLU A 59 7.23 -4.37 -10.67
C GLU A 59 7.55 -4.06 -12.15
N ALA A 60 7.13 -4.92 -13.08
CA ALA A 60 7.45 -4.78 -14.50
C ALA A 60 6.39 -4.00 -15.27
N TRP A 61 6.86 -3.19 -16.22
CA TRP A 61 6.03 -2.47 -17.19
C TRP A 61 5.84 -3.30 -18.44
N VAL A 62 4.62 -3.48 -18.90
CA VAL A 62 4.33 -4.37 -20.04
C VAL A 62 3.56 -3.63 -21.13
N LEU A 63 4.15 -3.57 -22.32
CA LEU A 63 3.59 -2.99 -23.54
C LEU A 63 2.94 -4.07 -24.40
N GLU A 64 1.76 -3.80 -24.95
CA GLU A 64 1.06 -4.69 -25.87
C GLU A 64 0.40 -3.91 -27.02
N ASP A 65 0.56 -4.41 -28.25
CA ASP A 65 -0.06 -3.84 -29.45
C ASP A 65 -1.54 -4.25 -29.53
N LEU A 66 -2.44 -3.27 -29.70
CA LEU A 66 -3.89 -3.50 -29.78
C LEU A 66 -4.32 -3.68 -31.25
N GLU A 67 -3.67 -4.61 -31.94
CA GLU A 67 -3.89 -4.90 -33.38
C GLU A 67 -3.77 -3.64 -34.25
N SER A 68 -2.77 -2.82 -33.98
CA SER A 68 -2.66 -1.53 -34.64
C SER A 68 -2.25 -1.68 -36.11
N THR A 69 -2.73 -0.73 -36.94
CA THR A 69 -2.54 -0.77 -38.40
C THR A 69 -1.07 -0.75 -38.80
N ASN A 70 -0.25 0.07 -38.12
CA ASN A 70 1.18 0.21 -38.40
C ASN A 70 2.08 -0.64 -37.47
N GLY A 71 1.49 -1.24 -36.43
CA GLY A 71 2.18 -2.01 -35.41
C GLY A 71 2.97 -1.15 -34.42
N THR A 72 3.11 -1.67 -33.21
CA THR A 72 4.01 -1.14 -32.19
C THR A 72 5.39 -1.79 -32.30
N ARG A 73 6.46 -0.99 -32.19
CA ARG A 73 7.86 -1.49 -32.28
C ARG A 73 8.66 -1.06 -31.06
N VAL A 74 9.60 -1.90 -30.62
CA VAL A 74 10.61 -1.55 -29.62
C VAL A 74 11.98 -1.77 -30.24
N ALA A 75 12.87 -0.77 -30.16
CA ALA A 75 14.18 -0.78 -30.81
C ALA A 75 14.12 -1.18 -32.30
N ARG A 76 13.12 -0.64 -33.03
CA ARG A 76 12.80 -0.91 -34.46
C ARG A 76 12.30 -2.33 -34.79
N THR A 77 12.10 -3.18 -33.80
CA THR A 77 11.55 -4.52 -33.98
C THR A 77 10.07 -4.52 -33.60
N ARG A 78 9.20 -5.02 -34.48
CA ARG A 78 7.75 -5.14 -34.17
C ARG A 78 7.56 -6.13 -33.04
N ILE A 79 6.82 -5.75 -32.01
CA ILE A 79 6.54 -6.64 -30.89
C ILE A 79 5.58 -7.75 -31.33
N ALA A 80 5.81 -8.97 -30.85
CA ALA A 80 4.93 -10.11 -31.06
C ALA A 80 4.28 -10.46 -29.70
N GLY A 81 3.16 -9.82 -29.40
CA GLY A 81 2.48 -9.94 -28.10
C GLY A 81 3.03 -8.99 -27.03
N ARG A 82 2.89 -9.39 -25.76
CA ARG A 82 3.34 -8.62 -24.59
C ARG A 82 4.86 -8.46 -24.56
N HIS A 83 5.33 -7.24 -24.33
CA HIS A 83 6.74 -6.87 -24.26
C HIS A 83 7.05 -6.13 -22.96
N VAL A 84 8.02 -6.59 -22.19
CA VAL A 84 8.43 -5.91 -20.93
C VAL A 84 9.28 -4.70 -21.27
N LEU A 85 8.81 -3.50 -20.89
CA LEU A 85 9.50 -2.23 -21.06
C LEU A 85 10.60 -2.05 -20.01
N ARG A 86 11.76 -1.56 -20.45
CA ARG A 86 12.92 -1.23 -19.63
C ARG A 86 13.32 0.23 -19.81
N GLU A 87 13.97 0.78 -18.79
CA GLU A 87 14.52 2.15 -18.81
C GLU A 87 15.30 2.41 -20.11
N GLY A 88 14.93 3.48 -20.83
CA GLY A 88 15.57 3.88 -22.07
C GLY A 88 15.06 3.17 -23.34
N ASP A 89 14.09 2.26 -23.24
CA ASP A 89 13.52 1.60 -24.42
C ASP A 89 12.89 2.61 -25.37
N VAL A 90 13.24 2.48 -26.66
CA VAL A 90 12.66 3.32 -27.72
C VAL A 90 11.46 2.61 -28.32
N VAL A 91 10.27 3.11 -28.00
CA VAL A 91 8.98 2.61 -28.48
C VAL A 91 8.52 3.42 -29.69
N GLU A 92 8.03 2.77 -30.73
CA GLU A 92 7.47 3.42 -31.92
C GLU A 92 5.99 3.07 -32.05
N PHE A 93 5.11 4.09 -32.06
CA PHE A 93 3.68 3.99 -32.31
C PHE A 93 3.38 4.58 -33.70
N GLY A 94 3.32 3.73 -34.73
CA GLY A 94 3.30 4.22 -36.11
C GLY A 94 4.56 5.04 -36.44
N ALA A 95 4.40 6.34 -36.76
CA ALA A 95 5.52 7.25 -37.02
C ALA A 95 6.05 7.96 -35.76
N VAL A 96 5.32 7.90 -34.65
CA VAL A 96 5.70 8.59 -33.40
C VAL A 96 6.70 7.74 -32.62
N ARG A 97 7.81 8.34 -32.21
CA ARG A 97 8.82 7.69 -31.35
C ARG A 97 8.74 8.21 -29.93
N ALA A 98 8.79 7.30 -28.96
CA ALA A 98 8.83 7.60 -27.55
C ALA A 98 10.03 6.89 -26.89
N VAL A 99 10.63 7.50 -25.87
CA VAL A 99 11.60 6.83 -24.99
C VAL A 99 10.93 6.57 -23.65
N PHE A 100 10.91 5.32 -23.23
CA PHE A 100 10.38 4.92 -21.94
C PHE A 100 11.37 5.25 -20.81
N SER A 101 10.87 5.81 -19.72
CA SER A 101 11.66 6.08 -18.51
C SER A 101 10.85 5.87 -17.25
N THR A 102 11.55 5.68 -16.15
CA THR A 102 11.03 5.50 -14.80
C THR A 102 11.75 6.46 -13.86
N SER A 103 11.01 7.15 -13.00
CA SER A 103 11.57 8.04 -11.99
C SER A 103 11.07 7.60 -10.61
N PRO A 104 11.96 7.42 -9.62
CA PRO A 104 11.54 7.55 -8.23
C PRO A 104 11.07 8.99 -8.00
N GLU A 105 10.05 9.17 -7.15
CA GLU A 105 9.50 10.49 -6.85
C GLU A 105 10.57 11.40 -6.22
N PRO A 106 10.90 12.57 -6.79
CA PRO A 106 11.63 13.59 -6.06
C PRO A 106 10.67 14.28 -5.07
N PRO A 107 11.12 14.68 -3.87
CA PRO A 107 10.31 15.52 -3.00
C PRO A 107 9.97 16.81 -3.74
N ALA A 108 8.70 17.23 -3.66
CA ALA A 108 8.22 18.44 -4.31
C ALA A 108 9.16 19.62 -4.01
N GLU A 109 9.64 20.30 -5.05
CA GLU A 109 10.37 21.56 -4.86
C GLU A 109 9.45 22.56 -4.14
N PRO A 110 9.92 23.25 -3.08
CA PRO A 110 9.15 24.32 -2.48
C PRO A 110 8.92 25.43 -3.52
N PRO A 111 7.76 26.11 -3.49
CA PRO A 111 7.46 27.17 -4.45
C PRO A 111 8.53 28.27 -4.40
N PRO A 112 8.84 28.92 -5.54
CA PRO A 112 9.83 29.99 -5.59
C PRO A 112 9.44 31.09 -4.60
N SER A 113 10.38 31.47 -3.73
CA SER A 113 10.16 32.52 -2.75
C SER A 113 9.77 33.84 -3.46
N PRO A 114 8.75 34.57 -2.98
CA PRO A 114 8.40 35.85 -3.57
C PRO A 114 9.58 36.82 -3.46
N PRO A 115 9.75 37.75 -4.42
CA PRO A 115 10.86 38.68 -4.41
C PRO A 115 10.83 39.52 -3.11
N ARG A 116 11.95 39.52 -2.39
CA ARG A 116 12.14 40.27 -1.15
C ARG A 116 11.89 41.76 -1.41
N ARG A 117 10.70 42.26 -1.04
CA ARG A 117 10.45 43.70 -0.90
C ARG A 117 11.21 44.19 0.34
N ARG A 118 12.19 45.08 0.12
CA ARG A 118 12.80 45.86 1.20
C ARG A 118 11.75 46.86 1.71
N VAL A 119 11.36 46.75 2.97
CA VAL A 119 10.58 47.79 3.66
C VAL A 119 11.55 48.58 4.54
N PRO A 120 11.60 49.92 4.44
CA PRO A 120 12.52 50.74 5.21
C PRO A 120 12.17 50.75 6.70
N VAL A 121 13.20 50.93 7.52
CA VAL A 121 13.19 51.04 8.98
C VAL A 121 12.48 52.32 9.41
N ALA A 122 11.19 52.23 9.74
CA ALA A 122 10.37 53.10 10.59
C ALA A 122 8.94 52.53 10.47
N VAL A 123 8.36 51.85 11.46
CA VAL A 123 7.81 52.41 12.69
C VAL A 123 7.82 51.30 13.76
N LEU A 124 8.77 51.38 14.70
CA LEU A 124 8.69 50.70 16.00
C LEU A 124 7.91 51.64 16.94
N GLY A 125 6.79 51.18 17.50
CA GLY A 125 6.15 51.85 18.63
C GLY A 125 4.62 51.99 18.53
N ALA A 126 3.87 50.89 18.63
CA ALA A 126 2.44 50.96 18.97
C ALA A 126 1.79 49.65 19.48
N ALA A 127 2.53 48.60 19.84
CA ALA A 127 1.94 47.32 20.28
C ALA A 127 2.54 46.76 21.58
N ALA A 128 2.87 47.64 22.54
CA ALA A 128 3.32 47.26 23.89
C ALA A 128 2.32 47.67 25.00
N GLY A 129 1.13 48.18 24.66
CA GLY A 129 0.19 48.77 25.62
C GLY A 129 -1.07 47.98 25.94
N VAL A 130 -1.42 46.93 25.17
CA VAL A 130 -2.76 46.30 25.28
C VAL A 130 -2.74 44.98 26.06
N LEU A 131 -1.59 44.31 26.19
CA LEU A 131 -1.49 43.03 26.91
C LEU A 131 -1.35 43.19 28.45
N ALA A 132 -1.09 44.40 28.93
CA ALA A 132 -0.94 44.69 30.37
C ALA A 132 -2.27 45.04 31.08
N SER A 133 -3.36 45.27 30.34
CA SER A 133 -4.66 45.65 30.93
C SER A 133 -5.64 44.48 31.09
N VAL A 134 -5.42 43.36 30.41
CA VAL A 134 -6.31 42.18 30.46
C VAL A 134 -5.93 41.23 31.62
N LEU A 135 -4.67 41.24 32.07
CA LEU A 135 -4.21 40.38 33.17
C LEU A 135 -4.44 40.94 34.58
N ALA A 136 -4.96 42.18 34.71
CA ALA A 136 -5.29 42.79 36.00
C ALA A 136 -6.78 42.62 36.40
N ALA A 137 -7.65 42.14 35.50
CA ALA A 137 -9.09 42.00 35.76
C ALA A 137 -9.54 40.57 36.11
N ALA A 138 -8.71 39.54 35.84
CA ALA A 138 -9.04 38.14 36.12
C ALA A 138 -8.62 37.67 37.53
N GLY A 139 -7.89 38.49 38.29
CA GLY A 139 -7.35 38.14 39.62
C GLY A 139 -8.24 38.51 40.82
N PHE A 140 -9.43 39.09 40.61
CA PHE A 140 -10.23 39.67 41.71
C PHE A 140 -11.62 39.03 41.92
N LEU A 141 -11.96 37.92 41.25
CA LEU A 141 -13.26 37.28 41.42
C LEU A 141 -13.20 35.76 41.69
N ILE A 142 -12.20 35.30 42.44
CA ILE A 142 -12.17 33.95 43.02
C ILE A 142 -11.78 34.04 44.49
N LEU A 143 -12.65 34.62 45.32
CA LEU A 143 -12.71 34.38 46.76
C LEU A 143 -14.10 34.79 47.27
N THR A 144 -15.07 33.86 47.29
CA THR A 144 -15.92 33.56 48.47
C THR A 144 -17.00 32.49 48.18
N ARG A 145 -17.01 31.46 49.06
CA ARG A 145 -18.12 30.58 49.53
C ARG A 145 -18.71 29.57 48.53
N ALA A 146 -18.67 28.24 48.74
CA ALA A 146 -19.01 27.37 49.89
C ALA A 146 -20.52 27.19 50.13
N GLU A 147 -20.98 25.95 49.88
CA GLU A 147 -22.10 25.16 50.45
C GLU A 147 -23.55 25.68 50.37
N ASP A 148 -24.45 24.95 49.65
CA ASP A 148 -25.61 24.20 50.21
C ASP A 148 -26.69 23.73 49.18
N ARG A 149 -27.19 22.48 49.39
CA ARG A 149 -28.54 21.89 49.09
C ARG A 149 -28.98 21.46 47.65
N PRO A 150 -30.08 20.65 47.49
CA PRO A 150 -30.60 19.46 48.21
C PRO A 150 -31.07 18.31 47.24
N PRO A 151 -31.61 17.15 47.68
CA PRO A 151 -31.97 16.04 46.77
C PRO A 151 -33.36 16.18 46.14
N SER A 152 -33.54 15.71 44.91
CA SER A 152 -34.82 15.69 44.20
C SER A 152 -35.73 14.51 44.61
N PRO A 153 -37.06 14.72 44.74
CA PRO A 153 -38.02 13.71 45.18
C PRO A 153 -38.65 12.92 44.03
N SER A 154 -39.14 11.74 44.38
CA SER A 154 -39.95 10.80 43.59
C SER A 154 -41.44 11.22 43.50
N GLY A 155 -42.10 10.84 42.39
CA GLY A 155 -43.50 10.39 42.41
C GLY A 155 -44.56 11.10 41.54
N GLY A 156 -44.85 10.52 40.36
CA GLY A 156 -46.19 10.35 39.75
C GLY A 156 -46.74 11.43 38.79
N PRO A 157 -47.79 11.15 37.97
CA PRO A 157 -48.38 9.87 37.53
C PRO A 157 -48.26 9.63 36.00
N VAL A 158 -48.21 8.35 35.60
CA VAL A 158 -48.18 7.87 34.21
C VAL A 158 -49.61 7.75 33.66
N ALA A 159 -49.85 8.26 32.44
CA ALA A 159 -51.07 8.05 31.65
C ALA A 159 -50.83 6.93 30.60
N PRO A 160 -51.88 6.21 30.14
CA PRO A 160 -51.79 4.81 29.75
C PRO A 160 -51.17 4.58 28.37
N ALA A 161 -50.37 3.52 28.28
CA ALA A 161 -49.82 2.98 27.04
C ALA A 161 -50.93 2.34 26.18
N ILE A 162 -50.81 2.54 24.87
CA ILE A 162 -51.59 1.82 23.86
C ILE A 162 -50.72 0.62 23.46
N ASP A 163 -51.22 -0.59 23.67
CA ASP A 163 -50.52 -1.85 23.41
C ASP A 163 -50.22 -2.03 21.91
N GLU A 164 -48.93 -2.01 21.54
CA GLU A 164 -48.43 -2.77 20.39
C GLU A 164 -48.08 -4.19 20.87
N PRO A 165 -48.32 -5.23 20.05
CA PRO A 165 -48.01 -6.61 20.42
C PRO A 165 -46.49 -6.80 20.47
N THR A 166 -45.93 -6.81 21.68
CA THR A 166 -44.55 -7.24 21.94
C THR A 166 -44.44 -8.73 21.62
N ALA A 167 -43.77 -9.05 20.51
CA ALA A 167 -43.19 -10.38 20.30
C ALA A 167 -42.20 -10.67 21.45
N PRO A 168 -42.04 -11.95 21.88
CA PRO A 168 -41.17 -12.27 22.99
C PRO A 168 -39.73 -11.85 22.65
N ILE A 169 -39.13 -11.04 23.52
CA ILE A 169 -37.68 -10.82 23.52
C ILE A 169 -37.07 -12.17 23.88
N GLU A 170 -36.75 -12.98 22.86
CA GLU A 170 -35.75 -14.02 23.02
C GLU A 170 -34.47 -13.31 23.42
N ARG A 171 -34.01 -13.58 24.65
CA ARG A 171 -32.70 -13.15 25.14
C ARG A 171 -31.68 -13.50 24.05
N GLU A 172 -31.08 -12.47 23.49
CA GLU A 172 -29.88 -12.57 22.67
C GLU A 172 -28.90 -13.45 23.45
N VAL A 173 -28.68 -14.67 22.94
CA VAL A 173 -27.73 -15.59 23.57
C VAL A 173 -26.38 -14.92 23.39
N ALA A 174 -25.85 -14.38 24.49
CA ALA A 174 -24.55 -13.77 24.51
C ALA A 174 -23.54 -14.73 23.85
N PRO A 175 -22.63 -14.23 23.00
CA PRO A 175 -21.61 -15.07 22.40
C PRO A 175 -20.88 -15.86 23.50
N PRO A 176 -20.53 -17.14 23.24
CA PRO A 176 -19.94 -18.00 24.25
C PRO A 176 -18.67 -17.35 24.79
N SER A 177 -18.52 -17.39 26.11
CA SER A 177 -17.30 -16.91 26.76
C SER A 177 -16.10 -17.73 26.29
N VAL A 178 -14.91 -17.15 26.38
CA VAL A 178 -13.64 -17.83 26.05
C VAL A 178 -13.49 -19.16 26.80
N ALA A 179 -14.00 -19.25 28.03
CA ALA A 179 -14.03 -20.49 28.81
C ALA A 179 -14.96 -21.56 28.22
N GLU A 180 -16.11 -21.15 27.68
CA GLU A 180 -17.07 -22.03 27.01
C GLU A 180 -16.57 -22.48 25.63
N GLU A 181 -15.86 -21.62 24.91
CA GLU A 181 -15.20 -21.94 23.64
C GLU A 181 -14.05 -22.94 23.81
N ILE A 182 -13.23 -22.77 24.85
CA ILE A 182 -12.15 -23.71 25.22
C ILE A 182 -12.75 -25.07 25.61
N ALA A 183 -13.76 -25.08 26.48
CA ALA A 183 -14.41 -26.32 26.91
C ALA A 183 -15.11 -27.05 25.75
N ALA A 184 -15.64 -26.32 24.76
CA ALA A 184 -16.23 -26.90 23.56
C ALA A 184 -15.17 -27.52 22.64
N ALA A 185 -14.04 -26.84 22.43
CA ALA A 185 -12.93 -27.36 21.63
C ALA A 185 -12.26 -28.58 22.29
N GLU A 186 -12.13 -28.61 23.61
CA GLU A 186 -11.58 -29.76 24.36
C GLU A 186 -12.49 -30.99 24.29
N ARG A 187 -13.82 -30.81 24.32
CA ARG A 187 -14.80 -31.89 24.08
C ARG A 187 -14.70 -32.44 22.65
N GLU A 188 -14.43 -31.57 21.68
CA GLU A 188 -14.28 -31.94 20.27
C GLU A 188 -12.98 -32.70 19.99
N ILE A 189 -11.89 -32.35 20.69
CA ILE A 189 -10.61 -33.10 20.70
C ILE A 189 -10.81 -34.50 21.28
N ALA A 190 -11.60 -34.64 22.36
CA ALA A 190 -11.92 -35.93 22.94
C ALA A 190 -12.77 -36.83 22.00
N ALA A 191 -13.55 -36.23 21.09
CA ALA A 191 -14.45 -36.92 20.15
C ALA A 191 -13.80 -37.37 18.81
N HIS A 192 -12.47 -37.51 18.76
CA HIS A 192 -11.71 -38.10 17.64
C HIS A 192 -11.63 -37.28 16.32
N ARG A 193 -11.71 -35.93 16.38
CA ARG A 193 -11.26 -35.04 15.29
C ARG A 193 -10.16 -34.06 15.75
N PRO A 194 -8.93 -34.53 16.00
CA PRO A 194 -7.88 -33.75 16.64
C PRO A 194 -7.28 -32.64 15.77
N ASP A 195 -7.33 -32.74 14.44
CA ASP A 195 -6.52 -31.89 13.55
C ASP A 195 -7.13 -30.50 13.32
N LEU A 196 -8.46 -30.39 13.28
CA LEU A 196 -9.20 -29.13 13.12
C LEU A 196 -9.40 -28.39 14.45
N ALA A 197 -9.57 -29.12 15.56
CA ALA A 197 -9.87 -28.55 16.87
C ALA A 197 -8.63 -28.00 17.59
N ARG A 198 -7.44 -28.55 17.32
CA ARG A 198 -6.19 -28.13 17.97
C ARG A 198 -5.72 -26.74 17.52
N GLY A 199 -5.85 -26.43 16.23
CA GLY A 199 -5.57 -25.07 15.71
C GLY A 199 -6.55 -24.00 16.21
N ARG A 200 -7.84 -24.36 16.38
CA ARG A 200 -8.84 -23.44 16.95
C ARG A 200 -8.60 -23.20 18.45
N LEU A 201 -8.21 -24.25 19.19
CA LEU A 201 -7.88 -24.13 20.62
C LEU A 201 -6.61 -23.29 20.85
N GLU A 202 -5.59 -23.44 20.01
CA GLU A 202 -4.38 -22.61 20.04
C GLU A 202 -4.69 -21.14 19.72
N ALA A 203 -5.53 -20.87 18.72
CA ALA A 203 -5.97 -19.51 18.38
C ALA A 203 -6.81 -18.86 19.49
N VAL A 204 -7.73 -19.61 20.12
CA VAL A 204 -8.55 -19.10 21.23
C VAL A 204 -7.71 -18.86 22.49
N ARG A 205 -6.74 -19.73 22.79
CA ARG A 205 -5.80 -19.54 23.91
C ARG A 205 -4.82 -18.38 23.68
N ALA A 206 -4.35 -18.20 22.45
CA ALA A 206 -3.54 -17.05 22.05
C ALA A 206 -4.34 -15.73 22.16
N ARG A 207 -5.61 -15.72 21.74
CA ARG A 207 -6.54 -14.58 21.93
C ARG A 207 -6.79 -14.27 23.41
N ALA A 208 -6.89 -15.31 24.24
CA ALA A 208 -7.08 -15.17 25.69
C ALA A 208 -5.84 -14.62 26.42
N GLN A 209 -4.63 -15.01 26.00
CA GLN A 209 -3.38 -14.47 26.54
C GLN A 209 -3.14 -13.02 26.10
N ALA A 210 -3.36 -12.70 24.83
CA ALA A 210 -3.20 -11.33 24.30
C ALA A 210 -4.13 -10.32 25.01
N GLY A 211 -5.41 -10.67 25.20
CA GLY A 211 -6.37 -9.79 25.86
C GLY A 211 -6.27 -9.72 27.40
N ALA A 212 -5.46 -10.56 28.05
CA ALA A 212 -5.25 -10.52 29.50
C ALA A 212 -4.07 -9.62 29.89
N GLU A 213 -3.04 -9.56 29.05
CA GLU A 213 -1.85 -8.73 29.25
C GLU A 213 -2.15 -7.26 28.87
N GLU A 214 -2.91 -7.03 27.81
CA GLU A 214 -3.39 -5.72 27.38
C GLU A 214 -4.33 -5.05 28.40
N ARG A 215 -5.23 -5.81 29.03
CA ARG A 215 -6.07 -5.31 30.14
C ARG A 215 -5.28 -5.03 31.41
N ARG A 216 -4.30 -5.87 31.75
CA ARG A 216 -3.42 -5.66 32.91
C ARG A 216 -2.52 -4.44 32.73
N ILE A 217 -1.99 -4.24 31.53
CA ILE A 217 -1.18 -3.07 31.16
C ILE A 217 -2.08 -1.83 31.10
N GLY A 218 -3.22 -1.87 30.42
CA GLY A 218 -4.19 -0.76 30.39
C GLY A 218 -4.67 -0.29 31.77
N GLU A 219 -4.94 -1.22 32.70
CA GLU A 219 -5.33 -0.90 34.08
C GLU A 219 -4.18 -0.36 34.94
N LEU A 220 -2.94 -0.84 34.73
CA LEU A 220 -1.74 -0.29 35.38
C LEU A 220 -1.38 1.11 34.84
N LEU A 221 -1.59 1.34 33.54
CA LEU A 221 -1.31 2.60 32.84
C LEU A 221 -2.34 3.70 33.17
N ALA A 222 -3.63 3.34 33.29
CA ALA A 222 -4.69 4.27 33.70
C ALA A 222 -4.54 4.73 35.16
N ARG A 223 -3.99 3.89 36.05
CA ARG A 223 -3.74 4.23 37.46
C ARG A 223 -2.62 5.26 37.66
N ALA A 224 -1.74 5.46 36.68
CA ALA A 224 -0.58 6.35 36.79
C ALA A 224 -0.84 7.79 36.30
N GLY A 225 -1.87 8.04 35.48
CA GLY A 225 -2.23 9.39 35.01
C GLY A 225 -1.18 10.14 34.17
N ILE A 226 -0.12 9.47 33.71
CA ILE A 226 1.07 10.12 33.09
C ILE A 226 1.10 10.01 31.56
N LEU A 227 0.49 8.98 30.95
CA LEU A 227 0.69 8.69 29.52
C LEU A 227 -0.37 9.26 28.57
N GLU A 228 -1.56 9.62 29.03
CA GLU A 228 -2.60 10.15 28.16
C GLU A 228 -2.19 11.42 27.38
N PRO A 229 -1.55 12.42 28.01
CA PRO A 229 -1.08 13.61 27.28
C PRO A 229 -0.01 13.28 26.23
N ALA A 230 0.84 12.29 26.46
CA ALA A 230 1.88 11.89 25.52
C ALA A 230 1.32 11.12 24.32
N TYR A 231 0.34 10.23 24.53
CA TYR A 231 -0.36 9.56 23.44
C TYR A 231 -1.23 10.52 22.63
N ALA A 232 -1.89 11.48 23.28
CA ALA A 232 -2.60 12.55 22.58
C ALA A 232 -1.66 13.40 21.70
N ALA A 233 -0.47 13.74 22.22
CA ALA A 233 0.56 14.44 21.45
C ALA A 233 1.08 13.60 20.26
N LEU A 234 1.31 12.30 20.45
CA LEU A 234 1.75 11.38 19.39
C LEU A 234 0.68 11.21 18.30
N ARG A 235 -0.59 11.04 18.68
CA ARG A 235 -1.73 10.96 17.75
C ARG A 235 -1.91 12.25 16.95
N THR A 236 -1.64 13.39 17.58
CA THR A 236 -1.66 14.69 16.93
C THR A 236 -0.49 14.84 15.95
N ALA A 237 0.72 14.42 16.35
CA ALA A 237 1.93 14.47 15.51
C ALA A 237 1.86 13.52 14.29
N LEU A 238 1.09 12.44 14.40
CA LEU A 238 0.89 11.42 13.36
C LEU A 238 -0.49 11.51 12.67
N ALA A 239 -1.21 12.63 12.85
CA ALA A 239 -2.50 12.83 12.20
C ALA A 239 -2.34 12.81 10.67
N GLY A 240 -2.90 11.78 10.02
CA GLY A 240 -2.83 11.58 8.57
C GLY A 240 -2.05 10.33 8.12
N THR A 241 -1.37 9.61 9.02
CA THR A 241 -0.74 8.32 8.68
C THR A 241 -1.68 7.15 8.99
N GLN A 242 -1.90 6.24 8.02
CA GLN A 242 -2.59 4.96 8.24
C GLN A 242 -1.66 4.01 9.02
N THR A 243 -1.52 4.22 10.33
CA THR A 243 -0.77 3.33 11.21
C THR A 243 -1.73 2.36 11.90
N ASN A 244 -1.48 1.06 11.80
CA ASN A 244 -2.26 0.04 12.49
C ASN A 244 -1.87 -0.04 13.98
N TRP A 245 -2.57 0.71 14.81
CA TRP A 245 -2.29 0.84 16.24
C TRP A 245 -2.40 -0.48 17.03
N ASP A 246 -3.22 -1.42 16.56
CA ASP A 246 -3.46 -2.71 17.21
C ASP A 246 -2.29 -3.70 17.05
N SER A 247 -1.22 -3.31 16.37
CA SER A 247 -0.04 -4.14 16.06
C SER A 247 1.28 -3.65 16.68
N LEU A 248 1.26 -2.55 17.43
CA LEU A 248 2.47 -1.89 17.94
C LEU A 248 2.80 -2.33 19.37
N GLY A 249 4.02 -2.83 19.58
CA GLY A 249 4.55 -3.10 20.92
C GLY A 249 5.18 -1.85 21.58
N PRO A 250 5.52 -1.90 22.88
CA PRO A 250 6.16 -0.78 23.59
C PRO A 250 7.44 -0.24 22.94
N ALA A 251 8.24 -1.12 22.31
CA ALA A 251 9.44 -0.73 21.57
C ALA A 251 9.12 0.02 20.26
N ASP A 252 8.01 -0.29 19.60
CA ASP A 252 7.55 0.39 18.40
C ASP A 252 7.00 1.78 18.74
N VAL A 253 6.25 1.87 19.84
CA VAL A 253 5.78 3.14 20.38
C VAL A 253 6.95 4.04 20.82
N LEU A 254 7.99 3.47 21.44
CA LEU A 254 9.19 4.23 21.81
C LEU A 254 9.93 4.79 20.59
N ARG A 255 10.00 4.01 19.50
CA ARG A 255 10.56 4.47 18.21
C ARG A 255 9.74 5.60 17.60
N LEU A 256 8.41 5.54 17.71
CA LEU A 256 7.51 6.59 17.24
C LEU A 256 7.61 7.87 18.08
N PHE A 257 7.80 7.77 19.40
CA PHE A 257 8.08 8.95 20.22
C PHE A 257 9.39 9.62 19.80
N ALA A 258 10.45 8.84 19.58
CA ALA A 258 11.74 9.36 19.14
C ALA A 258 11.70 10.03 17.74
N SER A 259 10.84 9.57 16.83
CA SER A 259 10.69 10.18 15.51
C SER A 259 9.85 11.46 15.51
N THR A 260 9.03 11.67 16.56
CA THR A 260 8.11 12.82 16.68
C THR A 260 8.61 13.90 17.65
N GLY A 261 9.64 13.61 18.45
CA GLY A 261 10.25 14.56 19.37
C GLY A 261 9.45 14.79 20.66
N VAL A 262 8.47 13.94 20.96
CA VAL A 262 7.58 14.04 22.13
C VAL A 262 8.36 13.90 23.44
N GLU A 263 9.53 13.26 23.43
CA GLU A 263 10.41 13.13 24.60
C GLU A 263 10.88 14.49 25.16
N ARG A 264 10.86 15.56 24.35
CA ARG A 264 11.21 16.91 24.80
C ARG A 264 10.09 17.59 25.58
N THR A 265 8.84 17.24 25.32
CA THR A 265 7.66 17.87 25.93
C THR A 265 7.06 16.99 27.04
N GLN A 266 7.25 15.67 26.97
CA GLN A 266 6.72 14.69 27.94
C GLN A 266 7.78 13.63 28.33
N PRO A 267 8.96 14.01 28.86
CA PRO A 267 10.08 13.09 29.12
C PRO A 267 9.76 11.97 30.12
N LEU A 268 8.97 12.26 31.16
CA LEU A 268 8.52 11.27 32.16
C LEU A 268 7.65 10.16 31.54
N ALA A 269 6.79 10.52 30.59
CA ALA A 269 5.91 9.59 29.91
C ALA A 269 6.69 8.68 28.97
N VAL A 270 7.63 9.25 28.20
CA VAL A 270 8.51 8.47 27.32
C VAL A 270 9.45 7.57 28.12
N ALA A 271 9.94 8.04 29.28
CA ALA A 271 10.73 7.21 30.19
C ALA A 271 9.94 6.01 30.74
N ALA A 272 8.66 6.19 31.08
CA ALA A 272 7.79 5.09 31.50
C ALA A 272 7.56 4.06 30.38
N VAL A 273 7.40 4.50 29.14
CA VAL A 273 7.29 3.60 27.97
C VAL A 273 8.62 2.88 27.70
N ALA A 274 9.76 3.55 27.89
CA ALA A 274 11.08 2.92 27.79
C ALA A 274 11.28 1.81 28.84
N LEU A 275 10.85 2.03 30.09
CA LEU A 275 10.85 0.99 31.13
C LEU A 275 9.98 -0.22 30.74
N LEU A 276 8.79 0.02 30.17
CA LEU A 276 7.91 -1.06 29.67
C LEU A 276 8.51 -1.82 28.48
N ALA A 277 9.30 -1.15 27.65
CA ALA A 277 10.05 -1.77 26.57
C ALA A 277 11.32 -2.49 27.04
N GLY A 278 11.66 -2.41 28.33
CA GLY A 278 12.86 -3.00 28.92
C GLY A 278 14.15 -2.20 28.69
N ASP A 279 14.05 -0.94 28.25
CA ASP A 279 15.18 -0.06 27.98
C ASP A 279 15.42 0.90 29.16
N GLU A 280 15.99 0.36 30.25
CA GLU A 280 16.28 1.13 31.48
C GLU A 280 17.28 2.27 31.25
N ASP A 281 18.16 2.18 30.24
CA ASP A 281 19.15 3.20 29.93
C ASP A 281 18.52 4.43 29.25
N VAL A 282 17.59 4.23 28.32
CA VAL A 282 16.79 5.33 27.75
C VAL A 282 15.94 5.99 28.82
N ALA A 283 15.28 5.20 29.67
CA ALA A 283 14.49 5.72 30.77
C ALA A 283 15.34 6.56 31.75
N ARG A 284 16.53 6.06 32.13
CA ARG A 284 17.47 6.77 33.01
C ARG A 284 17.90 8.12 32.45
N ARG A 285 18.29 8.19 31.17
CA ARG A 285 18.67 9.47 30.53
C ARG A 285 17.53 10.48 30.52
N LEU A 286 16.31 10.02 30.28
CA LEU A 286 15.12 10.88 30.26
C LEU A 286 14.73 11.35 31.67
N PHE A 287 14.90 10.51 32.70
CA PHE A 287 14.74 10.93 34.10
C PHE A 287 15.81 11.93 34.53
N GLU A 288 17.08 11.70 34.18
CA GLU A 288 18.18 12.64 34.45
C GLU A 288 17.93 14.00 33.78
N ALA A 289 17.51 14.00 32.51
CA ALA A 289 17.15 15.22 31.79
C ALA A 289 15.94 15.94 32.41
N HIS A 290 14.93 15.19 32.86
CA HIS A 290 13.76 15.77 33.53
C HIS A 290 14.13 16.39 34.89
N LEU A 291 14.95 15.71 35.69
CA LEU A 291 15.42 16.21 37.00
C LEU A 291 16.37 17.41 36.85
N ALA A 292 17.14 17.47 35.77
CA ALA A 292 17.96 18.64 35.46
C ALA A 292 17.08 19.87 35.13
N ALA A 293 15.92 19.66 34.50
CA ALA A 293 14.98 20.73 34.15
C ALA A 293 14.04 21.11 35.32
N ASP A 294 13.63 20.13 36.14
CA ASP A 294 12.78 20.31 37.32
C ASP A 294 13.32 19.49 38.51
N PRO A 295 14.29 20.03 39.28
CA PRO A 295 14.88 19.32 40.43
C PRO A 295 13.88 18.99 41.55
N GLY A 296 12.69 19.60 41.56
CA GLY A 296 11.65 19.34 42.57
C GLY A 296 10.84 18.06 42.31
N SER A 297 10.98 17.45 41.14
CA SER A 297 10.20 16.27 40.72
C SER A 297 10.81 14.92 41.11
N VAL A 298 11.87 14.91 41.94
CA VAL A 298 12.59 13.69 42.39
C VAL A 298 11.65 12.60 42.89
N GLU A 299 10.69 12.93 43.74
CA GLU A 299 9.80 11.93 44.32
C GLU A 299 8.83 11.37 43.27
N ARG A 300 8.43 12.19 42.30
CA ARG A 300 7.57 11.78 41.19
C ARG A 300 8.31 10.87 40.21
N VAL A 301 9.60 11.14 39.95
CA VAL A 301 10.46 10.23 39.16
C VAL A 301 10.62 8.88 39.84
N LYS A 302 10.83 8.86 41.16
CA LYS A 302 10.90 7.62 41.94
C LYS A 302 9.60 6.83 41.90
N GLU A 303 8.47 7.50 42.09
CA GLU A 303 7.14 6.87 41.98
C GLU A 303 6.95 6.19 40.62
N VAL A 304 7.31 6.86 39.53
CA VAL A 304 7.23 6.28 38.17
C VAL A 304 8.17 5.08 38.03
N TYR A 305 9.43 5.21 38.44
CA TYR A 305 10.39 4.11 38.34
C TYR A 305 9.95 2.88 39.14
N VAL A 306 9.51 3.07 40.39
CA VAL A 306 9.01 1.99 41.26
C VAL A 306 7.75 1.36 40.68
N LEU A 307 6.82 2.18 40.16
CA LEU A 307 5.57 1.69 39.59
C LEU A 307 5.81 0.72 38.42
N PHE A 308 6.79 1.02 37.56
CA PHE A 308 7.04 0.24 36.34
C PHE A 308 8.07 -0.87 36.51
N THR A 309 9.01 -0.76 37.46
CA THR A 309 10.07 -1.77 37.67
C THR A 309 9.91 -2.60 38.93
N GLY A 310 9.04 -2.17 39.86
CA GLY A 310 8.87 -2.77 41.19
C GLY A 310 10.07 -2.58 42.12
N ARG A 311 11.06 -1.76 41.73
CA ARG A 311 12.33 -1.58 42.43
C ARG A 311 12.56 -0.09 42.73
N GLU A 312 13.24 0.22 43.83
CA GLU A 312 13.73 1.59 44.04
C GLU A 312 14.74 1.96 42.95
N PRO A 313 14.69 3.18 42.40
CA PRO A 313 15.69 3.62 41.44
C PRO A 313 17.07 3.66 42.11
N PRO A 314 18.15 3.34 41.38
CA PRO A 314 19.50 3.49 41.91
C PRO A 314 19.73 4.95 42.36
N PRO A 315 20.47 5.20 43.46
CA PRO A 315 20.61 6.53 44.03
C PRO A 315 21.18 7.51 43.00
N THR A 316 20.34 8.43 42.54
CA THR A 316 20.73 9.55 41.67
C THR A 316 21.34 10.65 42.53
N GLY A 317 22.60 10.47 42.92
CA GLY A 317 23.46 11.53 43.44
C GLY A 317 24.61 11.80 42.45
N PRO A 318 25.10 13.04 42.33
CA PRO A 318 26.38 13.27 41.67
C PRO A 318 27.43 12.47 42.43
N ARG A 319 28.30 11.74 41.71
CA ARG A 319 29.49 11.14 42.33
C ARG A 319 30.22 12.22 43.11
N GLU A 320 30.44 11.97 44.40
CA GLU A 320 31.29 12.79 45.26
C GLU A 320 32.63 13.04 44.55
N ILE A 321 32.83 14.30 44.15
CA ILE A 321 34.15 14.89 44.10
C ILE A 321 34.20 15.81 45.32
N GLU A 322 34.44 15.21 46.49
CA GLU A 322 35.08 15.94 47.58
C GLU A 322 36.52 16.22 47.12
N ASP A 323 36.79 17.46 46.70
CA ASP A 323 37.61 18.36 47.52
C ASP A 323 37.82 19.72 46.82
N SER A 324 37.32 20.74 47.50
CA SER A 324 37.82 22.12 47.55
C SER A 324 38.34 22.78 46.25
N VAL A 325 37.48 23.53 45.55
CA VAL A 325 37.92 24.70 44.74
C VAL A 325 36.85 25.82 44.86
N PRO A 326 37.23 27.10 44.99
CA PRO A 326 36.29 28.18 45.31
C PRO A 326 35.31 28.45 44.17
N VAL A 327 34.10 28.90 44.54
CA VAL A 327 33.08 29.41 43.62
C VAL A 327 33.67 30.53 42.74
N GLU A 328 33.93 30.23 41.47
CA GLU A 328 34.15 31.26 40.46
C GLU A 328 32.80 31.81 39.95
N PRO A 329 32.72 33.11 39.62
CA PRO A 329 31.48 33.70 39.14
C PRO A 329 31.10 33.09 37.79
N GLY A 330 29.84 32.67 37.66
CA GLY A 330 29.30 32.05 36.44
C GLY A 330 29.63 32.87 35.17
N PRO A 331 29.84 32.20 34.03
CA PRO A 331 30.38 32.86 32.86
C PRO A 331 29.39 33.91 32.33
N ARG A 332 29.95 35.05 31.90
CA ARG A 332 29.20 36.21 31.40
C ARG A 332 28.29 35.80 30.22
N PRO A 333 27.20 36.56 29.95
CA PRO A 333 26.23 36.28 28.89
C PRO A 333 26.82 35.93 27.51
N ASP A 334 28.02 36.42 27.21
CA ASP A 334 28.74 36.16 25.97
C ASP A 334 29.14 34.68 25.78
N ALA A 335 29.43 33.95 26.87
CA ALA A 335 29.82 32.53 26.81
C ALA A 335 28.67 31.59 26.42
N LYS A 336 27.43 31.91 26.83
CA LYS A 336 26.23 31.16 26.42
C LYS A 336 25.89 31.36 24.95
N LYS A 337 26.21 32.54 24.41
CA LYS A 337 26.05 32.83 22.98
C LYS A 337 27.07 32.06 22.15
N GLU A 338 28.33 32.03 22.59
CA GLU A 338 29.38 31.22 21.95
C GLU A 338 29.05 29.71 22.00
N GLU A 339 28.51 29.23 23.12
CA GLU A 339 28.08 27.83 23.26
C GLU A 339 26.88 27.49 22.36
N LEU A 340 25.90 28.40 22.22
CA LEU A 340 24.78 28.24 21.31
C LEU A 340 25.23 28.25 19.84
N GLU A 341 26.13 29.17 19.46
CA GLU A 341 26.70 29.23 18.11
C GLU A 341 27.51 27.96 17.78
N ARG A 342 28.22 27.40 18.77
CA ARG A 342 28.91 26.11 18.65
C ARG A 342 27.93 24.95 18.44
N LEU A 343 26.85 24.88 19.21
CA LEU A 343 25.83 23.83 19.08
C LEU A 343 25.07 23.92 17.74
N GLN A 344 24.77 25.13 17.27
CA GLN A 344 24.15 25.34 15.96
C GLN A 344 25.08 24.91 14.81
N SER A 345 26.38 25.19 14.94
CA SER A 345 27.39 24.75 13.98
C SER A 345 27.53 23.22 13.96
N GLU A 346 27.48 22.58 15.12
CA GLU A 346 27.53 21.12 15.22
C GLU A 346 26.28 20.44 14.65
N LEU A 347 25.09 21.02 14.88
CA LEU A 347 23.85 20.53 14.28
C LEU A 347 23.88 20.61 12.75
N ALA A 348 24.32 21.74 12.20
CA ALA A 348 24.45 21.91 10.75
C ALA A 348 25.44 20.90 10.14
N ARG A 349 26.54 20.60 10.85
CA ARG A 349 27.49 19.56 10.45
C ARG A 349 26.86 18.18 10.42
N LEU A 350 26.07 17.82 11.44
CA LEU A 350 25.39 16.52 11.51
C LEU A 350 24.33 16.35 10.41
N GLN A 351 23.58 17.41 10.10
CA GLN A 351 22.61 17.40 9.00
C GLN A 351 23.29 17.19 7.64
N ALA A 352 24.38 17.91 7.37
CA ALA A 352 25.15 17.73 6.14
C ALA A 352 25.75 16.31 6.01
N LEU A 353 26.14 15.69 7.12
CA LEU A 353 26.64 14.31 7.13
C LEU A 353 25.56 13.30 6.76
N GLU A 354 24.32 13.50 7.25
CA GLU A 354 23.20 12.60 6.96
C GLU A 354 22.72 12.73 5.51
N GLU A 355 22.70 13.96 4.98
CA GLU A 355 22.45 14.20 3.55
C GLU A 355 23.49 13.50 2.65
N ALA A 356 24.78 13.60 3.02
CA ALA A 356 25.86 12.93 2.29
C ALA A 356 25.74 11.39 2.34
N ARG A 357 25.30 10.82 3.47
CA ARG A 357 25.04 9.37 3.60
C ARG A 357 23.91 8.92 2.69
N SER A 358 22.81 9.66 2.67
CA SER A 358 21.64 9.34 1.84
C SER A 358 22.00 9.35 0.35
N ALA A 359 22.67 10.42 -0.11
CA ALA A 359 23.12 10.55 -1.49
C ALA A 359 24.09 9.45 -1.92
N ALA A 360 25.02 9.06 -1.03
CA ALA A 360 25.97 7.98 -1.29
C ALA A 360 25.26 6.63 -1.46
N ARG A 361 24.24 6.32 -0.65
CA ARG A 361 23.44 5.09 -0.77
C ARG A 361 22.64 5.04 -2.07
N GLU A 362 21.99 6.13 -2.45
CA GLU A 362 21.20 6.22 -3.68
C GLU A 362 22.06 6.12 -4.95
N GLY A 363 23.29 6.63 -4.91
CA GLY A 363 24.23 6.59 -6.03
C GLY A 363 24.99 5.26 -6.18
N PHE A 364 25.09 4.46 -5.11
CA PHE A 364 26.06 3.37 -5.00
C PHE A 364 25.98 2.35 -6.14
N GLU A 365 24.78 1.83 -6.43
CA GLU A 365 24.59 0.80 -7.46
C GLU A 365 24.98 1.31 -8.85
N ARG A 366 24.68 2.58 -9.17
CA ARG A 366 25.05 3.19 -10.45
C ARG A 366 26.57 3.34 -10.60
N TYR A 367 27.25 3.78 -9.53
CA TYR A 367 28.70 3.89 -9.54
C TYR A 367 29.37 2.53 -9.74
N VAL A 368 28.93 1.52 -8.98
CA VAL A 368 29.43 0.15 -9.10
C VAL A 368 29.18 -0.43 -10.49
N ALA A 369 27.98 -0.29 -11.03
CA ALA A 369 27.65 -0.77 -12.38
C ALA A 369 28.54 -0.13 -13.46
N SER A 370 28.90 1.16 -13.30
CA SER A 370 29.81 1.84 -14.22
C SER A 370 31.25 1.29 -14.16
N ILE A 371 31.70 0.88 -12.97
CA ILE A 371 33.02 0.27 -12.75
C ILE A 371 33.05 -1.16 -13.30
N ASP A 372 31.96 -1.92 -13.14
CA ASP A 372 31.86 -3.29 -13.63
C ASP A 372 32.03 -3.36 -15.16
N ILE A 373 31.72 -2.29 -15.90
CA ILE A 373 32.04 -2.18 -17.34
C ILE A 373 33.55 -2.27 -17.59
N TYR A 374 34.40 -1.66 -16.74
CA TYR A 374 35.86 -1.77 -16.88
C TYR A 374 36.34 -3.18 -16.57
N ILE A 375 35.77 -3.82 -15.55
CA ILE A 375 36.05 -5.22 -15.19
C ILE A 375 35.73 -6.16 -16.35
N LEU A 376 34.55 -6.01 -16.98
CA LEU A 376 34.14 -6.78 -18.16
C LEU A 376 35.09 -6.58 -19.35
N ASN A 377 35.66 -5.39 -19.48
CA ASN A 377 36.65 -5.05 -20.50
C ASN A 377 38.10 -5.39 -20.12
N LEU A 378 38.32 -6.03 -18.97
CA LEU A 378 39.62 -6.39 -18.41
C LEU A 378 40.52 -5.17 -18.07
N ASP A 379 39.95 -3.97 -17.97
CA ASP A 379 40.64 -2.75 -17.53
C ASP A 379 40.64 -2.67 -16.00
N TYR A 380 41.32 -3.63 -15.37
CA TYR A 380 41.37 -3.73 -13.91
C TYR A 380 42.15 -2.58 -13.27
N ASP A 381 43.12 -1.99 -13.97
CA ASP A 381 43.85 -0.83 -13.45
C ASP A 381 42.92 0.38 -13.26
N ARG A 382 41.97 0.61 -14.18
CA ARG A 382 40.94 1.64 -14.01
C ARG A 382 39.91 1.25 -12.96
N ALA A 383 39.40 0.02 -13.01
CA ALA A 383 38.42 -0.46 -12.04
C ALA A 383 38.93 -0.33 -10.59
N ILE A 384 40.18 -0.72 -10.33
CA ILE A 384 40.80 -0.63 -9.00
C ILE A 384 40.90 0.82 -8.53
N ARG A 385 41.33 1.75 -9.39
CA ARG A 385 41.42 3.17 -9.02
C ARG A 385 40.07 3.74 -8.64
N ASP A 386 39.03 3.47 -9.42
CA ASP A 386 37.69 4.01 -9.22
C ASP A 386 37.04 3.37 -7.96
N LEU A 387 37.29 2.09 -7.69
CA LEU A 387 36.86 1.42 -6.45
C LEU A 387 37.60 1.95 -5.21
N GLU A 388 38.91 2.22 -5.30
CA GLU A 388 39.68 2.82 -4.20
C GLU A 388 39.19 4.23 -3.88
N ALA A 389 38.88 5.03 -4.91
CA ALA A 389 38.27 6.35 -4.75
C ALA A 389 36.90 6.25 -4.06
N LEU A 390 36.03 5.35 -4.54
CA LEU A 390 34.71 5.12 -3.95
C LEU A 390 34.80 4.68 -2.48
N ALA A 391 35.73 3.78 -2.13
CA ALA A 391 35.95 3.38 -0.74
C ALA A 391 36.45 4.56 0.12
N ALA A 392 37.33 5.41 -0.42
CA ALA A 392 37.82 6.61 0.27
C ALA A 392 36.71 7.64 0.53
N ASP A 393 35.74 7.74 -0.37
CA ASP A 393 34.58 8.63 -0.23
C ASP A 393 33.54 8.09 0.78
N LEU A 394 33.36 6.77 0.86
CA LEU A 394 32.38 6.14 1.74
C LEU A 394 32.83 6.02 3.21
N ARG A 395 34.13 5.83 3.46
CA ARG A 395 34.67 5.64 4.83
C ARG A 395 34.39 6.82 5.78
N PRO A 396 34.58 8.10 5.39
CA PRO A 396 34.25 9.24 6.24
C PRO A 396 32.77 9.35 6.59
N LEU A 397 31.89 8.72 5.81
CA LEU A 397 30.45 8.70 6.04
C LEU A 397 30.01 7.61 7.02
N GLY A 398 30.88 6.65 7.36
CA GLY A 398 30.53 5.51 8.24
C GLY A 398 29.58 4.50 7.59
N LEU A 399 29.66 4.35 6.26
CA LEU A 399 28.86 3.40 5.48
C LEU A 399 29.60 2.06 5.32
N ASP A 400 29.88 1.40 6.45
CA ASP A 400 30.74 0.20 6.50
C ASP A 400 30.17 -0.98 5.70
N ASP A 401 28.85 -1.07 5.57
CA ASP A 401 28.16 -2.08 4.75
C ASP A 401 28.51 -1.93 3.25
N LEU A 402 28.51 -0.70 2.73
CA LEU A 402 28.87 -0.43 1.35
C LEU A 402 30.38 -0.55 1.11
N VAL A 403 31.20 -0.11 2.08
CA VAL A 403 32.66 -0.28 2.03
C VAL A 403 33.01 -1.77 1.94
N ALA A 404 32.33 -2.64 2.69
CA ALA A 404 32.56 -4.09 2.61
C ALA A 404 32.29 -4.66 1.21
N VAL A 405 31.26 -4.15 0.51
CA VAL A 405 30.95 -4.53 -0.88
C VAL A 405 32.06 -4.06 -1.85
N VAL A 406 32.56 -2.84 -1.68
CA VAL A 406 33.66 -2.30 -2.51
C VAL A 406 34.97 -3.06 -2.28
N GLU A 407 35.30 -3.37 -1.03
CA GLU A 407 36.51 -4.13 -0.67
C GLU A 407 36.48 -5.56 -1.25
N ALA A 408 35.30 -6.20 -1.28
CA ALA A 408 35.14 -7.50 -1.94
C ALA A 408 35.43 -7.40 -3.46
N ARG A 409 34.93 -6.36 -4.14
CA ARG A 409 35.23 -6.11 -5.56
C ARG A 409 36.71 -5.77 -5.80
N LEU A 410 37.34 -5.01 -4.90
CA LEU A 410 38.77 -4.70 -4.96
C LEU A 410 39.65 -5.95 -4.85
N PHE A 411 39.29 -6.87 -3.96
CA PHE A 411 39.98 -8.16 -3.84
C PHE A 411 39.96 -8.93 -5.16
N ASP A 412 38.77 -9.08 -5.76
CA ASP A 412 38.59 -9.77 -7.05
C ASP A 412 39.36 -9.09 -8.19
N ALA A 413 39.24 -7.76 -8.31
CA ALA A 413 39.89 -6.99 -9.36
C ALA A 413 41.44 -7.03 -9.26
N ARG A 414 42.00 -6.92 -8.04
CA ARG A 414 43.46 -7.00 -7.82
C ARG A 414 44.01 -8.38 -8.15
N GLY A 415 43.30 -9.44 -7.76
CA GLY A 415 43.67 -10.82 -8.06
C GLY A 415 43.63 -11.12 -9.56
N ALA A 416 42.54 -10.74 -10.24
CA ALA A 416 42.39 -10.89 -11.68
C ALA A 416 43.49 -10.13 -12.45
N ARG A 417 43.81 -8.89 -12.05
CA ARG A 417 44.92 -8.13 -12.62
C ARG A 417 46.27 -8.83 -12.44
N ALA A 418 46.55 -9.35 -11.25
CA ALA A 418 47.81 -10.05 -10.97
C ALA A 418 47.95 -11.31 -11.84
N LEU A 419 46.87 -12.08 -11.98
CA LEU A 419 46.81 -13.27 -12.84
C LEU A 419 47.09 -12.92 -14.31
N LEU A 420 46.47 -11.85 -14.83
CA LEU A 420 46.72 -11.38 -16.19
C LEU A 420 48.16 -10.90 -16.39
N ARG A 421 48.74 -10.15 -15.44
CA ARG A 421 50.14 -9.71 -15.52
C ARG A 421 51.11 -10.87 -15.51
N ARG A 422 50.83 -11.93 -14.75
CA ARG A 422 51.62 -13.16 -14.77
C ARG A 422 51.56 -13.83 -16.15
N LEU A 423 50.38 -13.94 -16.74
CA LEU A 423 50.22 -14.46 -18.11
C LEU A 423 51.08 -13.67 -19.11
N LEU A 424 51.02 -12.33 -19.05
CA LEU A 424 51.84 -11.45 -19.90
C LEU A 424 53.34 -11.74 -19.75
N HIS A 425 53.80 -11.85 -18.50
CA HIS A 425 55.19 -12.17 -18.20
C HIS A 425 55.60 -13.54 -18.78
N ASP A 426 54.80 -14.59 -18.54
CA ASP A 426 55.12 -15.96 -18.98
C ASP A 426 55.06 -16.12 -20.52
N VAL A 427 54.20 -15.33 -21.17
CA VAL A 427 54.14 -15.17 -22.62
C VAL A 427 55.42 -14.52 -23.15
N ASN A 428 55.82 -13.37 -22.60
CA ASN A 428 56.99 -12.61 -23.05
C ASN A 428 58.33 -13.29 -22.74
N ALA A 429 58.38 -14.08 -21.66
CA ALA A 429 59.56 -14.87 -21.30
C ALA A 429 59.75 -16.10 -22.22
N GLY A 430 58.81 -16.38 -23.13
CA GLY A 430 58.86 -17.53 -24.04
C GLY A 430 58.64 -18.87 -23.34
N THR A 431 58.22 -18.87 -22.08
CA THR A 431 58.00 -20.06 -21.24
C THR A 431 56.88 -20.92 -21.81
N LEU A 432 55.83 -20.29 -22.35
CA LEU A 432 54.71 -20.96 -23.02
C LEU A 432 55.10 -21.64 -24.33
N VAL A 433 56.00 -21.04 -25.12
CA VAL A 433 56.46 -21.56 -26.42
C VAL A 433 57.23 -22.89 -26.27
N ARG A 434 57.83 -23.13 -25.10
CA ARG A 434 58.60 -24.34 -24.79
C ARG A 434 57.75 -25.47 -24.19
N HIS A 435 56.46 -25.25 -23.93
CA HIS A 435 55.58 -26.25 -23.32
C HIS A 435 55.13 -27.32 -24.35
N PRO A 436 55.17 -28.63 -24.06
CA PRO A 436 54.85 -29.69 -25.02
C PRO A 436 53.45 -29.58 -25.64
N SER A 437 52.46 -29.14 -24.85
CA SER A 437 51.08 -28.94 -25.31
C SER A 437 50.95 -27.78 -26.31
N TRP A 438 51.77 -26.72 -26.15
CA TRP A 438 51.82 -25.60 -27.10
C TRP A 438 52.49 -26.01 -28.41
N GLN A 439 53.58 -26.80 -28.34
CA GLN A 439 54.23 -27.38 -29.51
C GLN A 439 53.33 -28.33 -30.31
N THR A 440 52.31 -28.91 -29.65
CA THR A 440 51.32 -29.77 -30.29
C THR A 440 50.19 -28.95 -30.92
N ALA A 441 49.74 -27.87 -30.26
CA ALA A 441 48.74 -26.95 -30.80
C ALA A 441 49.27 -26.10 -31.97
N SER A 442 50.57 -25.73 -31.95
CA SER A 442 51.20 -24.98 -33.05
C SER A 442 51.40 -25.80 -34.33
N ARG A 443 51.30 -27.13 -34.28
CA ARG A 443 51.31 -28.00 -35.48
C ARG A 443 49.98 -28.00 -36.25
N VAL A 444 48.91 -27.45 -35.68
CA VAL A 444 47.60 -27.30 -36.36
C VAL A 444 47.54 -25.96 -37.10
N TYR A 445 48.38 -25.00 -36.70
CA TYR A 445 48.52 -23.68 -37.30
C TYR A 445 50.01 -23.41 -37.52
N ASP A 446 50.61 -24.06 -38.53
CA ASP A 446 52.07 -24.19 -38.77
C ASP A 446 52.86 -22.86 -38.86
N ASP A 447 52.20 -21.72 -38.73
CA ASP A 447 52.62 -20.43 -39.24
C ASP A 447 52.28 -19.25 -38.32
N VAL A 448 51.71 -19.51 -37.13
CA VAL A 448 51.38 -18.48 -36.13
C VAL A 448 52.49 -18.42 -35.07
N ARG A 449 53.27 -17.33 -35.03
CA ARG A 449 54.29 -17.09 -33.99
C ARG A 449 53.83 -16.00 -33.03
N LEU A 450 53.80 -16.31 -31.75
CA LEU A 450 53.54 -15.31 -30.72
C LEU A 450 54.82 -14.51 -30.47
N LEU A 451 54.76 -13.18 -30.62
CA LEU A 451 55.91 -12.28 -30.47
C LEU A 451 56.10 -11.87 -29.00
N ASP A 452 55.11 -11.14 -28.50
CA ASP A 452 55.04 -10.62 -27.15
C ASP A 452 53.59 -10.23 -26.83
N ALA A 453 53.38 -9.71 -25.63
CA ALA A 453 52.10 -9.32 -25.09
C ALA A 453 52.31 -8.11 -24.16
N ASP A 454 51.38 -7.17 -24.21
CA ASP A 454 51.38 -5.97 -23.39
C ASP A 454 50.01 -5.76 -22.72
N ALA A 455 49.81 -4.62 -22.07
CA ALA A 455 48.54 -4.30 -21.43
C ALA A 455 47.37 -4.16 -22.41
N GLU A 456 47.63 -3.97 -23.71
CA GLU A 456 46.60 -3.78 -24.73
C GLU A 456 46.22 -5.09 -25.45
N GLY A 457 47.14 -6.04 -25.59
CA GLY A 457 46.86 -7.30 -26.27
C GLY A 457 48.05 -8.25 -26.41
N VAL A 458 47.86 -9.28 -27.25
CA VAL A 458 48.92 -10.20 -27.70
C VAL A 458 49.28 -9.88 -29.15
N ARG A 459 50.57 -9.77 -29.46
CA ARG A 459 51.05 -9.67 -30.83
C ARG A 459 51.42 -11.04 -31.39
N VAL A 460 50.84 -11.35 -32.54
CA VAL A 460 51.08 -12.60 -33.27
C VAL A 460 51.51 -12.31 -34.70
N VAL A 461 52.43 -13.09 -35.22
CA VAL A 461 52.86 -13.09 -36.63
C VAL A 461 52.21 -14.27 -37.33
N LEU A 462 51.50 -13.95 -38.40
CA LEU A 462 51.02 -14.86 -39.43
C LEU A 462 51.95 -14.77 -40.66
N PRO A 463 51.90 -15.70 -41.63
CA PRO A 463 52.81 -15.70 -42.80
C PRO A 463 52.79 -14.43 -43.64
N GLN A 464 51.70 -13.65 -43.54
CA GLN A 464 51.44 -12.49 -44.38
C GLN A 464 51.17 -11.20 -43.56
N ALA A 465 51.11 -11.28 -42.23
CA ALA A 465 50.77 -10.12 -41.40
C ALA A 465 51.19 -10.29 -39.93
N GLU A 466 51.59 -9.20 -39.29
CA GLU A 466 51.60 -9.08 -37.82
C GLU A 466 50.25 -8.52 -37.37
N ILE A 467 49.60 -9.17 -36.40
CA ILE A 467 48.30 -8.77 -35.86
C ILE A 467 48.42 -8.58 -34.35
N GLN A 468 47.95 -7.43 -33.87
CA GLN A 468 47.74 -7.19 -32.44
C GLN A 468 46.31 -7.56 -32.06
N LEU A 469 46.15 -8.65 -31.31
CA LEU A 469 44.86 -9.10 -30.79
C LEU A 469 44.64 -8.46 -29.42
N ARG A 470 43.71 -7.50 -29.34
CA ARG A 470 43.37 -6.87 -28.06
C ARG A 470 42.79 -7.90 -27.08
N TRP A 471 43.09 -7.78 -25.78
CA TRP A 471 42.55 -8.67 -24.75
C TRP A 471 41.02 -8.75 -24.76
N ARG A 472 40.35 -7.63 -25.02
CA ARG A 472 38.89 -7.54 -25.16
C ARG A 472 38.30 -8.41 -26.30
N VAL A 473 39.12 -8.76 -27.31
CA VAL A 473 38.74 -9.56 -28.49
C VAL A 473 39.09 -11.03 -28.31
N LEU A 474 39.92 -11.38 -27.32
CA LEU A 474 40.20 -12.77 -26.96
C LEU A 474 38.98 -13.35 -26.24
N ASP A 475 38.40 -14.38 -26.85
CA ASP A 475 37.35 -15.19 -26.24
C ASP A 475 37.84 -15.74 -24.89
N ALA A 476 37.00 -15.63 -23.86
CA ALA A 476 37.35 -16.08 -22.52
C ALA A 476 37.57 -17.60 -22.47
N ALA A 477 36.95 -18.38 -23.36
CA ALA A 477 37.24 -19.81 -23.48
C ALA A 477 38.70 -20.07 -23.92
N ARG A 478 39.26 -19.20 -24.76
CA ARG A 478 40.67 -19.27 -25.18
C ARG A 478 41.60 -18.88 -24.04
N LEU A 479 41.25 -17.84 -23.27
CA LEU A 479 42.00 -17.45 -22.06
C LEU A 479 42.06 -18.57 -21.03
N VAL A 480 40.96 -19.30 -20.82
CA VAL A 480 40.94 -20.50 -19.96
C VAL A 480 41.94 -21.55 -20.46
N GLY A 481 41.91 -21.88 -21.75
CA GLY A 481 42.85 -22.82 -22.35
C GLY A 481 44.31 -22.41 -22.18
N PHE A 482 44.62 -21.10 -22.23
CA PHE A 482 45.97 -20.59 -21.94
C PHE A 482 46.37 -20.81 -20.48
N PHE A 483 45.49 -20.49 -19.54
CA PHE A 483 45.79 -20.62 -18.11
C PHE A 483 45.84 -22.08 -17.63
N GLU A 484 45.11 -23.00 -18.26
CA GLU A 484 45.21 -24.44 -17.97
C GLU A 484 46.63 -24.99 -18.20
N LEU A 485 47.40 -24.38 -19.11
CA LEU A 485 48.80 -24.73 -19.36
C LEU A 485 49.76 -24.25 -18.26
N LEU A 486 49.34 -23.32 -17.39
CA LEU A 486 50.22 -22.58 -16.47
C LEU A 486 50.29 -23.13 -15.04
N LYS A 487 49.77 -24.35 -14.78
CA LYS A 487 49.73 -24.99 -13.44
C LYS A 487 49.27 -24.04 -12.34
N LEU A 488 48.03 -23.55 -12.45
CA LEU A 488 47.46 -22.56 -11.53
C LEU A 488 47.42 -23.04 -10.07
N SER A 489 47.74 -22.12 -9.16
CA SER A 489 47.49 -22.25 -7.73
C SER A 489 45.98 -22.26 -7.43
N ILE A 490 45.59 -22.66 -6.22
CA ILE A 490 44.17 -22.63 -5.80
C ILE A 490 43.60 -21.21 -5.82
N GLU A 491 44.39 -20.23 -5.42
CA GLU A 491 44.00 -18.81 -5.44
C GLU A 491 43.85 -18.28 -6.88
N GLU A 492 44.76 -18.65 -7.78
CA GLU A 492 44.66 -18.29 -9.19
C GLU A 492 43.44 -18.91 -9.88
N ARG A 493 43.06 -20.13 -9.49
CA ARG A 493 41.82 -20.77 -9.95
C ARG A 493 40.57 -20.03 -9.51
N TYR A 494 40.57 -19.45 -8.31
CA TYR A 494 39.47 -18.60 -7.85
C TYR A 494 39.28 -17.40 -8.78
N PHE A 495 40.35 -16.65 -9.04
CA PHE A 495 40.28 -15.47 -9.90
C PHE A 495 40.00 -15.80 -11.36
N LEU A 496 40.55 -16.90 -11.89
CA LEU A 496 40.16 -17.38 -13.23
C LEU A 496 38.67 -17.73 -13.29
N GLY A 497 38.14 -18.39 -12.26
CA GLY A 497 36.73 -18.68 -12.17
C GLY A 497 35.85 -17.43 -12.12
N LYS A 498 36.27 -16.38 -11.41
CA LYS A 498 35.59 -15.08 -11.39
C LYS A 498 35.57 -14.42 -12.77
N ILE A 499 36.70 -14.37 -13.47
CA ILE A 499 36.80 -13.84 -14.85
C ILE A 499 35.84 -14.60 -15.78
N CYS A 500 35.76 -15.93 -15.64
CA CYS A 500 34.85 -16.76 -16.42
C CYS A 500 33.39 -16.43 -16.11
N LEU A 501 33.02 -16.30 -14.82
CA LEU A 501 31.66 -15.99 -14.41
C LEU A 501 31.21 -14.63 -14.96
N ASP A 502 32.05 -13.60 -14.83
CA ASP A 502 31.76 -12.23 -15.31
C ASP A 502 31.52 -12.17 -16.82
N ARG A 503 32.13 -13.09 -17.56
CA ARG A 503 32.00 -13.19 -19.02
C ARG A 503 30.96 -14.22 -19.47
N GLY A 504 30.16 -14.76 -18.54
CA GLY A 504 29.09 -15.71 -18.83
C GLY A 504 29.56 -17.14 -19.16
N LEU A 505 30.81 -17.49 -18.85
CA LEU A 505 31.36 -18.84 -19.03
C LEU A 505 31.20 -19.68 -17.75
N GLU A 506 29.95 -19.96 -17.39
CA GLU A 506 29.59 -20.57 -16.11
C GLU A 506 30.22 -21.96 -15.89
N SER A 507 30.20 -22.84 -16.90
CA SER A 507 30.80 -24.17 -16.78
C SER A 507 32.32 -24.10 -16.53
N ALA A 508 33.01 -23.14 -17.15
CA ALA A 508 34.44 -22.93 -16.93
C ALA A 508 34.71 -22.36 -15.53
N ALA A 509 33.85 -21.46 -15.04
CA ALA A 509 33.92 -20.95 -13.68
C ALA A 509 33.74 -22.08 -12.64
N HIS A 510 32.71 -22.91 -12.81
CA HIS A 510 32.43 -24.07 -11.95
C HIS A 510 33.60 -25.06 -11.95
N HIS A 511 34.19 -25.34 -13.12
CA HIS A 511 35.35 -26.23 -13.21
C HIS A 511 36.53 -25.75 -12.35
N GLN A 512 36.84 -24.45 -12.38
CA GLN A 512 37.92 -23.89 -11.55
C GLN A 512 37.53 -23.87 -10.07
N TRP A 513 36.32 -23.41 -9.75
CA TRP A 513 35.84 -23.25 -8.39
C TRP A 513 35.60 -24.56 -7.64
N ILE A 514 35.30 -25.67 -8.32
CA ILE A 514 35.26 -27.00 -7.68
C ILE A 514 36.59 -27.35 -7.02
N GLN A 515 37.72 -27.01 -7.66
CA GLN A 515 39.04 -27.26 -7.07
C GLN A 515 39.30 -26.37 -5.86
N VAL A 516 38.78 -25.13 -5.89
CA VAL A 516 38.85 -24.19 -4.77
C VAL A 516 37.96 -24.64 -3.61
N VAL A 517 36.75 -25.11 -3.87
CA VAL A 517 35.85 -25.62 -2.82
C VAL A 517 36.42 -26.87 -2.15
N ARG A 518 37.11 -27.73 -2.90
CA ARG A 518 37.73 -28.96 -2.36
C ARG A 518 38.98 -28.70 -1.54
N ASN A 519 39.84 -27.79 -1.98
CA ASN A 519 41.22 -27.69 -1.48
C ASN A 519 41.62 -26.27 -1.01
N GLY A 520 40.73 -25.29 -1.14
CA GLY A 520 40.99 -23.89 -0.86
C GLY A 520 40.53 -23.45 0.52
N PRO A 521 41.01 -22.28 0.98
CA PRO A 521 40.67 -21.74 2.28
C PRO A 521 39.21 -21.23 2.32
N PRO A 522 38.57 -21.20 3.50
CA PRO A 522 37.16 -20.80 3.66
C PRO A 522 36.81 -19.42 3.09
N GLU A 523 37.78 -18.50 3.07
CA GLU A 523 37.62 -17.14 2.56
C GLU A 523 37.27 -17.13 1.07
N LEU A 524 37.96 -17.93 0.26
CA LEU A 524 37.69 -18.06 -1.17
C LEU A 524 36.36 -18.77 -1.42
N ARG A 525 36.01 -19.75 -0.57
CA ARG A 525 34.71 -20.41 -0.65
C ARG A 525 33.56 -19.43 -0.40
N ARG A 526 33.66 -18.58 0.64
CA ARG A 526 32.68 -17.49 0.87
C ARG A 526 32.61 -16.54 -0.32
N GLY A 527 33.74 -16.27 -0.99
CA GLY A 527 33.79 -15.51 -2.23
C GLY A 527 33.00 -16.17 -3.36
N ILE A 528 33.16 -17.49 -3.55
CA ILE A 528 32.43 -18.26 -4.57
C ILE A 528 30.92 -18.22 -4.28
N ASP A 529 30.53 -18.47 -3.03
CA ASP A 529 29.13 -18.49 -2.62
C ASP A 529 28.44 -17.15 -2.89
N ARG A 530 29.08 -16.03 -2.56
CA ARG A 530 28.56 -14.68 -2.87
C ARG A 530 28.39 -14.45 -4.36
N ASN A 531 29.40 -14.81 -5.16
CA ASN A 531 29.38 -14.59 -6.61
C ASN A 531 28.29 -15.43 -7.30
N LEU A 532 28.08 -16.68 -6.87
CA LEU A 532 27.00 -17.53 -7.40
C LEU A 532 25.61 -17.02 -6.97
N ALA A 533 25.47 -16.57 -5.73
CA ALA A 533 24.23 -15.96 -5.23
C ALA A 533 23.85 -14.70 -6.03
N GLU A 534 24.79 -13.79 -6.23
CA GLU A 534 24.61 -12.58 -7.05
C GLU A 534 24.22 -12.95 -8.49
N ARG A 535 24.90 -13.93 -9.10
CA ARG A 535 24.59 -14.40 -10.45
C ARG A 535 23.18 -14.98 -10.58
N LEU A 536 22.70 -15.69 -9.55
CA LEU A 536 21.40 -16.35 -9.55
C LEU A 536 20.25 -15.44 -9.07
N GLY A 537 20.56 -14.24 -8.56
CA GLY A 537 19.56 -13.37 -7.93
C GLY A 537 18.92 -14.00 -6.69
N ALA A 538 19.68 -14.83 -5.96
CA ALA A 538 19.18 -15.63 -4.84
C ALA A 538 20.12 -15.50 -3.63
N PRO A 539 19.62 -15.64 -2.38
CA PRO A 539 20.48 -15.63 -1.20
C PRO A 539 21.46 -16.81 -1.19
N VAL A 540 22.58 -16.64 -0.50
CA VAL A 540 23.53 -17.75 -0.28
C VAL A 540 22.84 -18.83 0.57
N PRO A 541 22.81 -20.11 0.12
CA PRO A 541 22.22 -21.19 0.90
C PRO A 541 22.96 -21.44 2.20
N GLU A 542 22.23 -21.94 3.20
CA GLU A 542 22.82 -22.37 4.47
C GLU A 542 23.87 -23.47 4.22
N GLY A 543 25.13 -23.21 4.61
CA GLY A 543 26.27 -24.10 4.33
C GLY A 543 26.94 -23.92 2.95
N GLY A 544 26.45 -23.00 2.12
CA GLY A 544 27.00 -22.66 0.80
C GLY A 544 26.60 -23.61 -0.33
N PHE A 545 27.04 -23.28 -1.54
CA PHE A 545 26.78 -24.12 -2.72
C PHE A 545 27.55 -25.44 -2.62
N VAL A 546 26.97 -26.51 -3.18
CA VAL A 546 27.50 -27.88 -3.05
C VAL A 546 27.87 -28.47 -4.41
N ILE A 547 28.88 -29.33 -4.41
CA ILE A 547 29.34 -30.01 -5.64
C ILE A 547 28.34 -31.11 -6.01
N HIS A 548 27.85 -31.07 -7.26
CA HIS A 548 27.13 -32.17 -7.89
C HIS A 548 27.66 -32.35 -9.33
N GLY A 549 28.26 -33.51 -9.61
CA GLY A 549 28.95 -33.73 -10.89
C GLY A 549 30.09 -32.73 -11.11
N ASN A 550 29.99 -31.94 -12.20
CA ASN A 550 30.94 -30.90 -12.57
C ASN A 550 30.42 -29.47 -12.29
N GLU A 551 29.39 -29.34 -11.46
CA GLU A 551 28.78 -28.06 -11.16
C GLU A 551 28.67 -27.81 -9.65
N LEU A 552 28.62 -26.52 -9.29
CA LEU A 552 28.20 -26.06 -7.98
C LEU A 552 26.71 -25.71 -8.07
N VAL A 553 25.90 -26.39 -7.27
CA VAL A 553 24.44 -26.27 -7.32
C VAL A 553 23.88 -25.96 -5.94
N HIS A 554 22.66 -25.41 -5.91
CA HIS A 554 21.92 -25.22 -4.67
C HIS A 554 21.67 -26.58 -3.98
N PRO A 555 21.74 -26.69 -2.64
CA PRO A 555 21.49 -27.95 -1.93
C PRO A 555 20.16 -28.62 -2.28
N GLU A 556 19.09 -27.84 -2.48
CA GLU A 556 17.79 -28.38 -2.91
C GLU A 556 17.81 -28.96 -4.32
N VAL A 557 18.54 -28.32 -5.24
CA VAL A 557 18.73 -28.82 -6.62
C VAL A 557 19.43 -30.17 -6.57
N LYS A 558 20.50 -30.29 -5.77
CA LYS A 558 21.17 -31.56 -5.52
C LYS A 558 20.22 -32.60 -4.93
N ALA A 559 19.43 -32.25 -3.91
CA ALA A 559 18.48 -33.16 -3.28
C ALA A 559 17.42 -33.68 -4.27
N ASN A 560 16.92 -32.84 -5.18
CA ASN A 560 15.96 -33.24 -6.21
C ASN A 560 16.60 -34.14 -7.27
N LEU A 561 17.83 -33.82 -7.70
CA LEU A 561 18.59 -34.68 -8.62
C LEU A 561 18.88 -36.06 -8.00
N GLU A 562 19.21 -36.12 -6.71
CA GLU A 562 19.44 -37.36 -5.96
C GLU A 562 18.17 -38.21 -5.76
N LYS A 563 17.00 -37.56 -5.68
CA LYS A 563 15.69 -38.23 -5.73
C LYS A 563 15.35 -38.80 -7.12
N GLY A 564 16.23 -38.62 -8.11
CA GLY A 564 16.02 -39.08 -9.48
C GLY A 564 15.04 -38.21 -10.27
N LEU A 565 14.72 -37.02 -9.78
CA LEU A 565 13.93 -36.02 -10.49
C LEU A 565 14.82 -35.30 -11.51
N VAL A 566 14.20 -34.84 -12.58
CA VAL A 566 14.84 -34.11 -13.67
C VAL A 566 14.06 -32.83 -13.91
N LEU A 567 14.78 -31.72 -14.02
CA LEU A 567 14.17 -30.44 -14.35
C LEU A 567 13.88 -30.40 -15.86
N PHE A 568 12.61 -30.32 -16.24
CA PHE A 568 12.19 -30.21 -17.62
C PHE A 568 11.24 -29.02 -17.78
N ARG A 569 11.65 -28.03 -18.59
CA ARG A 569 10.91 -26.78 -18.81
C ARG A 569 10.50 -26.06 -17.51
N GLY A 570 11.41 -26.03 -16.53
CA GLY A 570 11.20 -25.34 -15.24
C GLY A 570 10.44 -26.14 -14.19
N GLN A 571 10.04 -27.38 -14.48
CA GLN A 571 9.34 -28.26 -13.51
C GLN A 571 10.17 -29.49 -13.17
N TRP A 572 10.23 -29.83 -11.88
CA TRP A 572 10.83 -31.06 -11.41
C TRP A 572 9.89 -32.22 -11.74
N MET A 573 10.38 -33.17 -12.52
CA MET A 573 9.61 -34.32 -13.00
C MET A 573 10.34 -35.61 -12.69
N THR A 574 9.59 -36.68 -12.43
CA THR A 574 10.11 -38.04 -12.46
C THR A 574 10.46 -38.46 -13.90
N LYS A 575 11.23 -39.54 -14.05
CA LYS A 575 11.52 -40.10 -15.39
C LYS A 575 10.25 -40.54 -16.14
N GLU A 576 9.22 -40.98 -15.42
CA GLU A 576 7.94 -41.37 -15.99
C GLU A 576 7.16 -40.15 -16.51
N GLU A 577 7.09 -39.07 -15.73
CA GLU A 577 6.50 -37.79 -16.12
C GLU A 577 7.24 -37.17 -17.31
N LEU A 578 8.57 -37.24 -17.32
CA LEU A 578 9.37 -36.81 -18.46
C LEU A 578 9.06 -37.64 -19.73
N ALA A 579 8.81 -38.95 -19.60
CA ALA A 579 8.43 -39.78 -20.73
C ALA A 579 7.05 -39.39 -21.28
N LYS A 580 6.07 -39.11 -20.41
CA LYS A 580 4.74 -38.58 -20.80
C LYS A 580 4.85 -37.21 -21.48
N ALA A 581 5.67 -36.31 -20.95
CA ALA A 581 5.94 -35.00 -21.55
C ALA A 581 6.63 -35.12 -22.93
N ARG A 582 7.58 -36.04 -23.08
CA ARG A 582 8.25 -36.33 -24.37
C ARG A 582 7.35 -37.01 -25.38
N ALA A 583 6.37 -37.79 -24.93
CA ALA A 583 5.30 -38.34 -25.77
C ALA A 583 4.26 -37.27 -26.19
N GLY A 584 4.48 -36.00 -25.84
CA GLY A 584 3.63 -34.89 -26.25
C GLY A 584 2.42 -34.67 -25.35
N MET A 585 2.26 -35.44 -24.27
CA MET A 585 1.23 -35.23 -23.27
C MET A 585 1.56 -34.03 -22.39
N VAL A 586 0.53 -33.46 -21.77
CA VAL A 586 0.59 -32.24 -20.96
C VAL A 586 -0.21 -32.44 -19.69
N GLN A 587 0.26 -31.84 -18.60
CA GLN A 587 -0.47 -31.91 -17.35
C GLN A 587 -1.58 -30.85 -17.34
N TYR A 588 -2.80 -31.25 -17.00
CA TYR A 588 -3.97 -30.40 -16.86
C TYR A 588 -4.76 -30.81 -15.61
N ARG A 589 -4.92 -29.90 -14.65
CA ARG A 589 -5.59 -30.13 -13.34
C ARG A 589 -5.09 -31.37 -12.56
N GLY A 590 -3.79 -31.65 -12.62
CA GLY A 590 -3.17 -32.78 -11.91
C GLY A 590 -3.12 -34.09 -12.71
N GLU A 591 -3.76 -34.16 -13.87
CA GLU A 591 -3.78 -35.35 -14.74
C GLU A 591 -2.93 -35.16 -16.01
N TRP A 592 -2.40 -36.26 -16.56
CA TRP A 592 -1.65 -36.24 -17.83
C TRP A 592 -2.57 -36.55 -19.00
N ILE A 593 -2.82 -35.57 -19.85
CA ILE A 593 -3.73 -35.68 -21.01
C ILE A 593 -3.01 -35.32 -22.32
N SER A 594 -3.58 -35.69 -23.46
CA SER A 594 -3.03 -35.31 -24.76
C SER A 594 -3.21 -33.80 -25.04
N ARG A 595 -2.46 -33.25 -26.00
CA ARG A 595 -2.63 -31.84 -26.41
C ARG A 595 -3.97 -31.58 -27.07
N GLU A 596 -4.53 -32.57 -27.76
CA GLU A 596 -5.85 -32.47 -28.40
C GLU A 596 -6.96 -32.47 -27.34
N GLU A 597 -6.89 -33.33 -26.32
CA GLU A 597 -7.81 -33.30 -25.18
C GLU A 597 -7.67 -32.01 -24.38
N LYS A 598 -6.44 -31.54 -24.14
CA LYS A 598 -6.22 -30.24 -23.50
C LYS A 598 -6.81 -29.11 -24.32
N ALA A 599 -6.58 -29.07 -25.63
CA ALA A 599 -7.12 -28.04 -26.51
C ALA A 599 -8.66 -28.11 -26.59
N ALA A 600 -9.25 -29.30 -26.57
CA ALA A 600 -10.70 -29.50 -26.53
C ALA A 600 -11.29 -29.04 -25.19
N LEU A 601 -10.66 -29.36 -24.06
CA LEU A 601 -11.06 -28.88 -22.74
C LEU A 601 -10.88 -27.37 -22.59
N GLU A 602 -9.76 -26.80 -23.05
CA GLU A 602 -9.53 -25.36 -23.10
C GLU A 602 -10.45 -24.66 -24.11
N SER A 603 -10.91 -25.34 -25.16
CA SER A 603 -11.93 -24.83 -26.08
C SER A 603 -13.31 -24.82 -25.43
N LEU A 604 -13.69 -25.91 -24.76
CA LEU A 604 -14.93 -26.00 -23.98
C LEU A 604 -14.91 -25.03 -22.80
N GLU A 605 -13.75 -24.77 -22.20
CA GLU A 605 -13.56 -23.76 -21.16
C GLU A 605 -13.52 -22.35 -21.71
N ARG A 606 -13.05 -22.14 -22.95
CA ARG A 606 -13.19 -20.85 -23.65
C ARG A 606 -14.63 -20.59 -24.04
N GLU A 607 -15.34 -21.58 -24.57
CA GLU A 607 -16.78 -21.51 -24.85
C GLU A 607 -17.59 -21.36 -23.55
N ALA A 608 -17.22 -22.07 -22.48
CA ALA A 608 -17.84 -21.91 -21.16
C ALA A 608 -17.43 -20.59 -20.48
N SER A 609 -16.25 -20.02 -20.79
CA SER A 609 -15.81 -18.71 -20.30
C SER A 609 -16.46 -17.57 -21.09
N GLU A 610 -16.71 -17.74 -22.38
CA GLU A 610 -17.55 -16.84 -23.20
C GLU A 610 -19.03 -16.95 -22.82
N LEU A 611 -19.55 -18.16 -22.51
CA LEU A 611 -20.89 -18.33 -21.95
C LEU A 611 -20.99 -17.77 -20.53
N ALA A 612 -19.99 -17.96 -19.67
CA ALA A 612 -19.97 -17.40 -18.31
C ALA A 612 -19.93 -15.86 -18.30
N ARG A 613 -19.40 -15.23 -19.36
CA ARG A 613 -19.51 -13.77 -19.58
C ARG A 613 -20.91 -13.31 -20.00
N THR A 614 -21.81 -14.24 -20.35
CA THR A 614 -23.17 -13.94 -20.84
C THR A 614 -24.29 -14.70 -20.10
N GLU A 615 -23.95 -15.45 -19.03
CA GLU A 615 -24.91 -16.07 -18.12
C GLU A 615 -25.65 -14.99 -17.32
N GLY A 616 -26.95 -14.84 -17.55
CA GLY A 616 -27.74 -13.87 -16.81
C GLY A 616 -29.22 -13.89 -17.14
N PHE A 617 -29.95 -13.03 -16.45
CA PHE A 617 -31.35 -12.79 -16.72
C PHE A 617 -31.53 -11.85 -17.92
N VAL A 618 -32.58 -12.11 -18.70
CA VAL A 618 -32.95 -11.30 -19.86
C VAL A 618 -34.42 -10.94 -19.77
N ARG A 619 -34.80 -9.84 -20.39
CA ARG A 619 -36.18 -9.35 -20.33
C ARG A 619 -37.01 -9.96 -21.46
N GLU A 620 -38.00 -10.78 -21.10
CA GLU A 620 -38.95 -11.41 -22.01
C GLU A 620 -40.39 -11.09 -21.56
N ASN A 621 -41.23 -10.58 -22.47
CA ASN A 621 -42.60 -10.16 -22.18
C ASN A 621 -42.72 -9.23 -20.95
N GLY A 622 -41.74 -8.34 -20.79
CA GLY A 622 -41.66 -7.40 -19.68
C GLY A 622 -41.07 -8.00 -18.39
N ARG A 623 -40.91 -9.31 -18.25
CA ARG A 623 -40.39 -9.98 -17.05
C ARG A 623 -38.93 -10.41 -17.24
N TRP A 624 -38.17 -10.43 -16.14
CA TRP A 624 -36.84 -11.02 -16.13
C TRP A 624 -36.95 -12.55 -16.11
N VAL A 625 -36.35 -13.20 -17.10
CA VAL A 625 -36.32 -14.65 -17.24
C VAL A 625 -34.87 -15.09 -17.33
N TYR A 626 -34.54 -16.18 -16.64
CA TYR A 626 -33.20 -16.74 -16.70
C TYR A 626 -33.01 -17.50 -18.03
N ARG A 627 -32.24 -16.90 -18.95
CA ARG A 627 -32.07 -17.38 -20.35
C ARG A 627 -31.45 -18.77 -20.44
N HIS A 628 -30.65 -19.16 -19.45
CA HIS A 628 -29.90 -20.41 -19.45
C HIS A 628 -30.62 -21.47 -18.63
N SER A 629 -31.91 -21.65 -18.92
CA SER A 629 -32.77 -22.68 -18.34
C SER A 629 -33.23 -23.68 -19.40
N LYS A 630 -33.50 -24.92 -18.97
CA LYS A 630 -34.10 -25.97 -19.81
C LYS A 630 -35.13 -26.72 -19.00
N GLU A 631 -36.21 -27.12 -19.65
CA GLU A 631 -37.21 -28.00 -19.07
C GLU A 631 -37.02 -29.41 -19.63
N ILE A 632 -36.90 -30.39 -18.75
CA ILE A 632 -36.76 -31.81 -19.09
C ILE A 632 -37.80 -32.56 -18.26
N ASP A 633 -38.73 -33.25 -18.92
CA ASP A 633 -39.80 -34.03 -18.28
C ASP A 633 -40.61 -33.26 -17.22
N GLY A 634 -40.86 -31.96 -17.46
CA GLY A 634 -41.61 -31.08 -16.55
C GLY A 634 -40.78 -30.53 -15.37
N GLN A 635 -39.48 -30.84 -15.32
CA GLN A 635 -38.56 -30.31 -14.30
C GLN A 635 -37.66 -29.23 -14.89
N LEU A 636 -37.55 -28.10 -14.17
CA LEU A 636 -36.70 -26.97 -14.55
C LEU A 636 -35.25 -27.21 -14.16
N TYR A 637 -34.33 -26.94 -15.09
CA TYR A 637 -32.89 -26.96 -14.91
C TYR A 637 -32.31 -25.58 -15.20
N LEU A 638 -31.35 -25.13 -14.39
CA LEU A 638 -30.68 -23.83 -14.52
C LEU A 638 -29.16 -24.07 -14.68
N SER A 639 -28.51 -23.29 -15.54
CA SER A 639 -27.05 -23.29 -15.66
C SER A 639 -26.37 -22.65 -14.45
N VAL A 640 -25.29 -23.23 -13.94
CA VAL A 640 -24.33 -22.64 -12.98
C VAL A 640 -22.93 -22.98 -13.48
N GLY A 641 -22.13 -21.95 -13.85
CA GLY A 641 -20.76 -22.17 -14.33
C GLY A 641 -20.71 -23.03 -15.60
N GLY A 642 -21.66 -22.82 -16.52
CA GLY A 642 -21.75 -23.54 -17.80
C GLY A 642 -22.32 -24.96 -17.74
N LYS A 643 -22.81 -25.43 -16.57
CA LYS A 643 -23.43 -26.76 -16.41
C LYS A 643 -24.86 -26.64 -15.91
N PHE A 644 -25.77 -27.49 -16.41
CA PHE A 644 -27.18 -27.51 -16.00
C PHE A 644 -27.40 -28.38 -14.75
N TYR A 645 -28.10 -27.81 -13.77
CA TYR A 645 -28.50 -28.49 -12.54
C TYR A 645 -30.02 -28.33 -12.35
N ALA A 646 -30.65 -29.26 -11.64
CA ALA A 646 -32.05 -29.08 -11.21
C ALA A 646 -32.20 -27.76 -10.46
N ALA A 647 -33.31 -27.04 -10.68
CA ALA A 647 -33.48 -25.66 -10.22
C ALA A 647 -33.16 -25.46 -8.72
N ASP A 648 -33.61 -26.36 -7.84
CA ASP A 648 -33.36 -26.25 -6.40
C ASP A 648 -31.87 -26.36 -6.06
N LYS A 649 -31.16 -27.31 -6.70
CA LYS A 649 -29.72 -27.47 -6.55
C LYS A 649 -28.96 -26.29 -7.13
N ALA A 650 -29.39 -25.75 -8.27
CA ALA A 650 -28.79 -24.56 -8.85
C ALA A 650 -28.95 -23.36 -7.92
N ARG A 651 -30.14 -23.15 -7.33
CA ARG A 651 -30.40 -22.08 -6.35
C ARG A 651 -29.55 -22.21 -5.10
N GLU A 652 -29.35 -23.44 -4.61
CA GLU A 652 -28.43 -23.71 -3.50
C GLU A 652 -27.00 -23.33 -3.87
N MET A 653 -26.48 -23.77 -5.02
CA MET A 653 -25.14 -23.41 -5.48
C MET A 653 -24.96 -21.90 -5.64
N ARG A 654 -25.97 -21.21 -6.17
CA ARG A 654 -25.97 -19.75 -6.39
C ARG A 654 -26.13 -18.93 -5.11
N SER A 655 -26.39 -19.57 -3.97
CA SER A 655 -26.29 -18.92 -2.67
C SER A 655 -24.85 -18.66 -2.23
N GLU A 656 -23.87 -19.34 -2.85
CA GLU A 656 -22.46 -19.04 -2.69
C GLU A 656 -22.08 -17.86 -3.59
N TRP A 657 -21.32 -16.90 -3.04
CA TRP A 657 -20.93 -15.69 -3.77
C TRP A 657 -20.17 -15.96 -5.09
N ALA A 658 -19.38 -17.04 -5.13
CA ALA A 658 -18.66 -17.48 -6.32
C ALA A 658 -19.58 -17.79 -7.50
N ASN A 659 -20.83 -18.18 -7.22
CA ASN A 659 -21.84 -18.57 -8.20
C ASN A 659 -23.03 -17.59 -8.25
N ALA A 660 -22.88 -16.40 -7.65
CA ALA A 660 -23.94 -15.40 -7.54
C ALA A 660 -24.64 -15.12 -8.88
N TRP A 661 -25.92 -14.77 -8.81
CA TRP A 661 -26.66 -14.28 -9.97
C TRP A 661 -26.01 -13.01 -10.50
N THR A 662 -25.99 -12.90 -11.83
CA THR A 662 -25.61 -11.68 -12.53
C THR A 662 -26.76 -11.26 -13.44
N LEU A 663 -27.15 -10.00 -13.36
CA LEU A 663 -28.22 -9.40 -14.16
C LEU A 663 -27.71 -8.08 -14.71
N THR A 664 -28.00 -7.83 -15.97
CA THR A 664 -27.65 -6.55 -16.61
C THR A 664 -28.93 -5.90 -17.08
N THR A 665 -29.20 -4.71 -16.56
CA THR A 665 -30.33 -3.87 -16.94
C THR A 665 -29.88 -2.79 -17.92
N GLU A 666 -30.73 -1.78 -18.16
CA GLU A 666 -30.36 -0.67 -19.03
C GLU A 666 -29.31 0.22 -18.34
N HIS A 667 -29.50 0.46 -17.04
CA HIS A 667 -28.71 1.40 -16.24
C HIS A 667 -27.82 0.74 -15.17
N PHE A 668 -27.97 -0.57 -14.91
CA PHE A 668 -27.22 -1.24 -13.84
C PHE A 668 -26.66 -2.60 -14.26
N ASP A 669 -25.49 -2.92 -13.73
CA ASP A 669 -24.93 -4.27 -13.67
C ASP A 669 -25.06 -4.78 -12.23
N LEU A 670 -25.89 -5.79 -12.03
CA LEU A 670 -26.31 -6.28 -10.73
C LEU A 670 -25.71 -7.65 -10.44
N ARG A 671 -25.17 -7.84 -9.24
CA ARG A 671 -24.68 -9.13 -8.76
C ARG A 671 -25.18 -9.45 -7.37
N THR A 672 -25.78 -10.63 -7.19
CA THR A 672 -26.34 -11.03 -5.89
C THR A 672 -26.39 -12.55 -5.69
N ASN A 673 -26.08 -13.02 -4.47
CA ASN A 673 -26.32 -14.41 -4.06
C ASN A 673 -27.64 -14.58 -3.29
N MET A 674 -28.53 -13.60 -3.39
CA MET A 674 -29.92 -13.70 -2.95
C MET A 674 -30.73 -14.64 -3.86
N PRO A 675 -31.91 -15.11 -3.43
CA PRO A 675 -32.80 -15.90 -4.28
C PRO A 675 -33.19 -15.20 -5.61
N ASP A 676 -33.59 -15.99 -6.60
CA ASP A 676 -33.87 -15.53 -7.97
C ASP A 676 -35.04 -14.54 -8.05
N ASP A 677 -36.08 -14.72 -7.24
CA ASP A 677 -37.20 -13.78 -7.13
C ASP A 677 -36.73 -12.39 -6.70
N PHE A 678 -35.92 -12.31 -5.63
CA PHE A 678 -35.30 -11.06 -5.19
C PHE A 678 -34.43 -10.45 -6.28
N ALA A 679 -33.58 -11.24 -6.94
CA ALA A 679 -32.67 -10.72 -7.95
C ALA A 679 -33.44 -10.04 -9.10
N THR A 680 -34.56 -10.62 -9.52
CA THR A 680 -35.43 -10.03 -10.55
C THR A 680 -36.22 -8.81 -10.08
N GLU A 681 -36.76 -8.85 -8.86
CA GLU A 681 -37.51 -7.73 -8.28
C GLU A 681 -36.60 -6.53 -8.02
N TRP A 682 -35.39 -6.80 -7.51
CA TRP A 682 -34.37 -5.79 -7.28
C TRP A 682 -33.94 -5.09 -8.57
N ALA A 683 -33.85 -5.82 -9.68
CA ALA A 683 -33.58 -5.23 -10.98
C ALA A 683 -34.69 -4.25 -11.42
N ASP A 684 -35.96 -4.66 -11.30
CA ASP A 684 -37.10 -3.79 -11.63
C ASP A 684 -37.17 -2.57 -10.69
N PHE A 685 -36.84 -2.75 -9.41
CA PHE A 685 -36.80 -1.69 -8.42
C PHE A 685 -35.70 -0.66 -8.71
N MET A 686 -34.47 -1.10 -9.01
CA MET A 686 -33.36 -0.17 -9.28
C MET A 686 -33.59 0.63 -10.57
N GLU A 687 -34.19 0.03 -11.60
CA GLU A 687 -34.61 0.76 -12.81
C GLU A 687 -35.69 1.81 -12.52
N ALA A 688 -36.61 1.53 -11.59
CA ALA A 688 -37.57 2.52 -11.13
C ALA A 688 -36.90 3.61 -10.27
N ALA A 689 -35.92 3.25 -9.43
CA ALA A 689 -35.13 4.19 -8.63
C ALA A 689 -34.28 5.13 -9.50
N TRP A 690 -33.72 4.62 -10.60
CA TRP A 690 -32.97 5.45 -11.56
C TRP A 690 -33.81 6.61 -12.11
N ARG A 691 -35.09 6.37 -12.42
CA ARG A 691 -36.00 7.45 -12.85
C ARG A 691 -36.20 8.48 -11.74
N ALA A 692 -36.38 8.04 -10.50
CA ALA A 692 -36.48 8.93 -9.36
C ALA A 692 -35.19 9.74 -9.11
N TYR A 693 -34.02 9.17 -9.40
CA TYR A 693 -32.76 9.91 -9.35
C TYR A 693 -32.71 11.00 -10.44
N ILE A 694 -33.08 10.69 -11.69
CA ILE A 694 -33.15 11.69 -12.75
C ILE A 694 -34.11 12.81 -12.39
N ASP A 695 -35.31 12.47 -11.92
CA ASP A 695 -36.33 13.46 -11.58
C ASP A 695 -35.84 14.41 -10.47
N TYR A 696 -35.03 13.90 -9.53
CA TYR A 696 -34.46 14.69 -8.44
C TYR A 696 -33.24 15.52 -8.86
N PHE A 697 -32.28 14.92 -9.57
CA PHE A 697 -31.00 15.55 -9.90
C PHE A 697 -31.02 16.32 -11.23
N GLY A 698 -31.99 16.07 -12.10
CA GLY A 698 -32.14 16.73 -13.40
C GLY A 698 -31.05 16.41 -14.42
N VAL A 699 -30.22 15.39 -14.15
CA VAL A 699 -29.11 14.96 -15.01
C VAL A 699 -29.26 13.47 -15.27
N GLU A 700 -28.96 13.03 -16.49
CA GLU A 700 -28.87 11.62 -16.87
C GLU A 700 -27.39 11.18 -16.90
N ILE A 701 -27.10 9.99 -16.36
CA ILE A 701 -25.74 9.43 -16.34
C ILE A 701 -25.64 8.35 -17.41
N GLU A 702 -24.65 8.48 -18.31
CA GLU A 702 -24.45 7.56 -19.43
C GLU A 702 -23.83 6.21 -19.04
N ASN A 703 -23.09 6.17 -17.92
CA ASN A 703 -22.43 4.94 -17.44
C ASN A 703 -23.41 4.06 -16.66
N ARG A 704 -23.34 2.75 -16.88
CA ARG A 704 -24.02 1.78 -16.01
C ARG A 704 -23.34 1.70 -14.67
N LEU A 705 -24.14 1.64 -13.60
CA LEU A 705 -23.67 1.50 -12.23
C LEU A 705 -23.61 0.03 -11.83
N GLU A 706 -22.56 -0.35 -11.13
CA GLU A 706 -22.36 -1.71 -10.65
C GLU A 706 -22.95 -1.87 -9.24
N LEU A 707 -23.88 -2.79 -9.02
CA LEU A 707 -24.48 -2.99 -7.69
C LEU A 707 -24.29 -4.42 -7.19
N PHE A 708 -23.87 -4.53 -5.93
CA PHE A 708 -23.54 -5.78 -5.26
C PHE A 708 -24.41 -5.93 -4.02
N ALA A 709 -25.20 -7.01 -3.97
CA ALA A 709 -26.12 -7.26 -2.88
C ALA A 709 -25.86 -8.64 -2.25
N PHE A 710 -25.35 -8.65 -1.02
CA PHE A 710 -24.91 -9.86 -0.32
C PHE A 710 -25.98 -10.44 0.60
N ARG A 711 -26.12 -11.77 0.56
CA ARG A 711 -27.04 -12.52 1.41
C ARG A 711 -26.61 -12.57 2.87
N THR A 712 -25.32 -12.64 3.12
CA THR A 712 -24.76 -12.79 4.47
C THR A 712 -23.73 -11.73 4.77
N TYR A 713 -23.57 -11.42 6.06
CA TYR A 713 -22.50 -10.54 6.52
C TYR A 713 -21.11 -11.15 6.26
N ASP A 714 -20.96 -12.47 6.29
CA ASP A 714 -19.67 -13.11 6.01
C ASP A 714 -19.24 -12.90 4.55
N ASP A 715 -20.16 -13.02 3.57
CA ASP A 715 -19.84 -12.73 2.16
C ASP A 715 -19.45 -11.25 1.98
N TYR A 716 -20.19 -10.34 2.63
CA TYR A 716 -19.89 -8.91 2.62
C TYR A 716 -18.54 -8.59 3.26
N ARG A 717 -18.24 -9.18 4.43
CA ARG A 717 -16.95 -9.02 5.12
C ARG A 717 -15.81 -9.52 4.26
N ASN A 718 -15.96 -10.71 3.66
CA ASN A 718 -14.93 -11.29 2.80
C ASN A 718 -14.70 -10.40 1.58
N TYR A 719 -15.77 -9.92 0.93
CA TYR A 719 -15.67 -8.95 -0.17
C TYR A 719 -14.94 -7.67 0.27
N CYS A 720 -15.27 -7.11 1.43
CA CYS A 720 -14.59 -5.92 1.96
C CYS A 720 -13.10 -6.17 2.22
N GLN A 721 -12.74 -7.36 2.73
CA GLN A 721 -11.35 -7.74 2.96
C GLN A 721 -10.58 -7.91 1.65
N GLU A 722 -11.16 -8.62 0.67
CA GLU A 722 -10.56 -8.88 -0.63
C GLU A 722 -10.39 -7.62 -1.47
N THR A 723 -11.32 -6.67 -1.36
CA THR A 723 -11.31 -5.42 -2.12
C THR A 723 -10.64 -4.26 -1.40
N GLY A 724 -10.11 -4.47 -0.19
CA GLY A 724 -9.45 -3.42 0.60
C GLY A 724 -10.42 -2.42 1.27
N ASN A 725 -11.72 -2.69 1.27
CA ASN A 725 -12.78 -1.87 1.86
C ASN A 725 -13.06 -2.18 3.35
N VAL A 726 -12.04 -2.60 4.12
CA VAL A 726 -12.19 -3.01 5.52
C VAL A 726 -12.73 -1.91 6.45
N GLY A 727 -12.63 -0.64 6.06
CA GLY A 727 -13.24 0.49 6.78
C GLY A 727 -14.77 0.44 6.83
N ASN A 728 -15.41 -0.25 5.88
CA ASN A 728 -16.86 -0.34 5.75
C ASN A 728 -17.47 -1.55 6.47
N LEU A 729 -16.68 -2.31 7.23
CA LEU A 729 -17.17 -3.52 7.92
C LEU A 729 -18.29 -3.24 8.92
N LYS A 730 -18.36 -2.03 9.48
CA LYS A 730 -19.45 -1.62 10.39
C LYS A 730 -20.68 -1.07 9.67
N ALA A 731 -20.62 -0.87 8.36
CA ALA A 731 -21.70 -0.28 7.58
C ALA A 731 -22.69 -1.33 7.05
N GLY A 732 -23.94 -0.92 6.81
CA GLY A 732 -24.96 -1.75 6.14
C GLY A 732 -24.73 -1.87 4.62
N GLY A 733 -24.01 -0.90 4.06
CA GLY A 733 -23.61 -0.79 2.67
C GLY A 733 -22.66 0.38 2.49
N PHE A 734 -22.14 0.56 1.27
CA PHE A 734 -21.36 1.73 0.88
C PHE A 734 -21.40 1.92 -0.64
N ALA A 735 -21.18 3.16 -1.07
CA ALA A 735 -20.95 3.54 -2.46
C ALA A 735 -19.46 3.85 -2.69
N ASP A 736 -18.89 3.25 -3.73
CA ASP A 736 -17.57 3.56 -4.27
C ASP A 736 -17.73 4.32 -5.61
N PRO A 737 -17.70 5.66 -5.59
CA PRO A 737 -17.87 6.46 -6.79
C PRO A 737 -16.69 6.35 -7.77
N ALA A 738 -15.50 5.90 -7.34
CA ALA A 738 -14.36 5.72 -8.24
C ALA A 738 -14.58 4.55 -9.20
N LEU A 739 -15.30 3.52 -8.74
CA LEU A 739 -15.68 2.34 -9.52
C LEU A 739 -17.12 2.38 -10.01
N GLY A 740 -17.89 3.41 -9.64
CA GLY A 740 -19.33 3.47 -9.89
C GLY A 740 -20.10 2.31 -9.25
N ARG A 741 -19.65 1.87 -8.07
CA ARG A 741 -20.09 0.62 -7.45
C ARG A 741 -20.83 0.84 -6.13
N GLY A 742 -22.05 0.35 -6.04
CA GLY A 742 -22.84 0.32 -4.80
C GLY A 742 -22.81 -1.08 -4.19
N VAL A 743 -22.64 -1.17 -2.87
CA VAL A 743 -22.50 -2.44 -2.16
C VAL A 743 -23.40 -2.45 -0.94
N GLY A 744 -24.14 -3.53 -0.72
CA GLY A 744 -24.98 -3.70 0.46
C GLY A 744 -25.12 -5.15 0.87
N TRP A 745 -25.51 -5.39 2.12
CA TRP A 745 -25.77 -6.73 2.63
C TRP A 745 -27.07 -6.78 3.42
N LYS A 746 -27.71 -7.96 3.44
CA LYS A 746 -28.98 -8.16 4.13
C LYS A 746 -28.81 -8.11 5.66
N SER A 747 -29.07 -6.94 6.25
CA SER A 747 -29.16 -6.79 7.70
C SER A 747 -30.55 -7.18 8.21
N GLY A 748 -30.65 -8.20 9.07
CA GLY A 748 -31.90 -8.62 9.72
C GLY A 748 -32.68 -9.73 9.00
N ARG A 749 -33.92 -9.98 9.44
CA ARG A 749 -34.76 -11.08 8.93
C ARG A 749 -35.47 -10.75 7.62
N ASP A 750 -35.91 -9.52 7.43
CA ASP A 750 -36.66 -9.08 6.25
C ASP A 750 -35.75 -8.74 5.06
N MET A 751 -36.29 -8.88 3.84
CA MET A 751 -35.64 -8.59 2.57
C MET A 751 -35.69 -7.10 2.23
N GLY A 752 -36.69 -6.37 2.75
CA GLY A 752 -36.89 -4.94 2.52
C GLY A 752 -35.73 -4.06 3.00
N SER A 753 -34.98 -4.49 4.02
CA SER A 753 -33.82 -3.75 4.51
C SER A 753 -32.72 -3.59 3.46
N LEU A 754 -32.61 -4.54 2.54
CA LEU A 754 -31.60 -4.50 1.48
C LEU A 754 -32.03 -3.53 0.36
N PHE A 755 -33.31 -3.47 -0.01
CA PHE A 755 -33.83 -2.46 -0.94
C PHE A 755 -33.58 -1.05 -0.41
N PHE A 756 -33.81 -0.84 0.88
CA PHE A 756 -33.54 0.41 1.58
C PHE A 756 -32.06 0.81 1.50
N THR A 757 -31.14 -0.13 1.76
CA THR A 757 -29.71 0.14 1.59
C THR A 757 -29.35 0.44 0.13
N MET A 758 -29.85 -0.35 -0.83
CA MET A 758 -29.45 -0.21 -2.23
C MET A 758 -29.98 1.08 -2.88
N ILE A 759 -31.17 1.56 -2.51
CA ILE A 759 -31.65 2.87 -2.97
C ILE A 759 -30.85 4.02 -2.36
N HIS A 760 -30.41 3.87 -1.11
CA HIS A 760 -29.53 4.84 -0.44
C HIS A 760 -28.15 4.91 -1.12
N GLU A 761 -27.46 3.77 -1.29
CA GLU A 761 -26.15 3.74 -1.94
C GLU A 761 -26.22 4.12 -3.43
N GLY A 762 -27.32 3.75 -4.10
CA GLY A 762 -27.57 4.19 -5.47
C GLY A 762 -27.69 5.71 -5.60
N ALA A 763 -28.35 6.37 -4.64
CA ALA A 763 -28.44 7.83 -4.61
C ALA A 763 -27.06 8.49 -4.40
N HIS A 764 -26.17 7.90 -3.58
CA HIS A 764 -24.79 8.37 -3.45
C HIS A 764 -24.04 8.29 -4.78
N LEU A 765 -24.08 7.16 -5.47
CA LEU A 765 -23.44 7.02 -6.78
C LEU A 765 -23.96 8.05 -7.77
N TYR A 766 -25.28 8.22 -7.83
CA TYR A 766 -25.89 9.20 -8.73
C TYR A 766 -25.46 10.63 -8.40
N HIS A 767 -25.46 10.98 -7.11
CA HIS A 767 -24.97 12.25 -6.61
C HIS A 767 -23.51 12.49 -7.03
N PHE A 768 -22.61 11.53 -6.84
CA PHE A 768 -21.19 11.72 -7.22
C PHE A 768 -20.93 11.80 -8.72
N TYR A 769 -21.77 11.19 -9.56
CA TYR A 769 -21.65 11.30 -11.02
C TYR A 769 -22.32 12.56 -11.57
N ALA A 770 -23.45 12.99 -11.00
CA ALA A 770 -24.12 14.23 -11.38
C ALA A 770 -23.27 15.46 -10.99
N PHE A 771 -22.56 15.40 -9.86
CA PHE A 771 -21.72 16.48 -9.37
C PHE A 771 -20.23 16.20 -9.65
N LYS A 772 -19.57 17.04 -10.45
CA LYS A 772 -18.16 16.86 -10.87
C LYS A 772 -17.12 16.96 -9.73
N THR A 773 -17.57 17.12 -8.49
CA THR A 773 -16.73 17.39 -7.31
C THR A 773 -16.73 16.18 -6.37
N PRO A 774 -15.60 15.47 -6.21
CA PRO A 774 -15.53 14.26 -5.36
C PRO A 774 -15.48 14.57 -3.85
N VAL A 775 -15.76 15.80 -3.43
CA VAL A 775 -15.66 16.23 -2.04
C VAL A 775 -16.90 17.01 -1.65
N VAL A 776 -17.82 16.33 -0.97
CA VAL A 776 -19.08 16.85 -0.42
C VAL A 776 -19.05 16.65 1.10
N PRO A 777 -19.56 17.60 1.91
CA PRO A 777 -19.71 17.38 3.34
C PRO A 777 -20.59 16.16 3.64
N SER A 778 -20.21 15.35 4.61
CA SER A 778 -20.88 14.08 4.91
C SER A 778 -22.37 14.27 5.21
N TRP A 779 -22.74 15.31 5.96
CA TRP A 779 -24.15 15.60 6.22
C TRP A 779 -24.96 15.88 4.95
N TYR A 780 -24.34 16.49 3.94
CA TYR A 780 -25.02 16.86 2.70
C TYR A 780 -25.16 15.64 1.78
N ALA A 781 -24.11 14.83 1.67
CA ALA A 781 -24.16 13.57 0.94
C ALA A 781 -25.20 12.62 1.56
N GLU A 782 -25.12 12.38 2.88
CA GLU A 782 -26.05 11.51 3.59
C GLU A 782 -27.47 12.08 3.64
N GLY A 783 -27.60 13.40 3.79
CA GLY A 783 -28.88 14.09 3.73
C GLY A 783 -29.56 13.95 2.36
N THR A 784 -28.78 13.92 1.28
CA THR A 784 -29.25 13.69 -0.09
C THR A 784 -29.70 12.24 -0.28
N ALA A 785 -28.86 11.27 0.09
CA ALA A 785 -29.19 9.84 -0.05
C ALA A 785 -30.43 9.45 0.78
N THR A 786 -30.53 9.97 2.01
CA THR A 786 -31.67 9.72 2.89
C THR A 786 -33.00 10.30 2.39
N GLN A 787 -33.01 11.23 1.42
CA GLN A 787 -34.27 11.65 0.79
C GLN A 787 -34.96 10.48 0.07
N PHE A 788 -34.19 9.56 -0.51
CA PHE A 788 -34.73 8.43 -1.27
C PHE A 788 -35.25 7.29 -0.40
N GLU A 789 -34.96 7.31 0.90
CA GLU A 789 -35.42 6.30 1.85
C GLU A 789 -36.94 6.37 2.13
N GLY A 790 -37.58 7.50 1.82
CA GLY A 790 -39.05 7.68 1.86
C GLY A 790 -39.75 7.09 0.63
N TYR A 791 -39.37 5.90 0.20
CA TYR A 791 -39.93 5.28 -0.99
C TYR A 791 -41.12 4.37 -0.69
N GLN A 792 -42.00 4.23 -1.69
CA GLN A 792 -43.07 3.23 -1.74
C GLN A 792 -42.90 2.41 -3.02
N TRP A 793 -42.72 1.11 -2.84
CA TRP A 793 -42.55 0.15 -3.94
C TRP A 793 -43.79 -0.73 -4.09
N ASP A 794 -44.43 -0.66 -5.26
CA ASP A 794 -45.46 -1.62 -5.67
C ASP A 794 -44.83 -2.64 -6.61
N SER A 795 -44.55 -3.84 -6.09
CA SER A 795 -43.95 -4.96 -6.83
C SER A 795 -44.80 -5.42 -8.02
N GLY A 796 -46.14 -5.36 -7.88
CA GLY A 796 -47.08 -5.80 -8.92
C GLY A 796 -47.16 -4.83 -10.08
N ALA A 797 -47.23 -3.52 -9.78
CA ALA A 797 -47.25 -2.45 -10.78
C ALA A 797 -45.84 -2.07 -11.27
N ARG A 798 -44.79 -2.45 -10.52
CA ARG A 798 -43.38 -2.10 -10.75
C ARG A 798 -43.15 -0.60 -10.78
N THR A 799 -43.82 0.07 -9.86
CA THR A 799 -43.77 1.52 -9.73
C THR A 799 -43.15 1.87 -8.40
N LEU A 800 -42.16 2.76 -8.45
CA LEU A 800 -41.56 3.39 -7.29
C LEU A 800 -42.09 4.82 -7.19
N THR A 801 -42.56 5.21 -6.00
CA THR A 801 -42.82 6.60 -5.66
C THR A 801 -41.86 7.01 -4.54
N VAL A 802 -41.23 8.17 -4.65
CA VAL A 802 -40.39 8.74 -3.60
C VAL A 802 -41.05 10.03 -3.15
N ASP A 803 -41.56 10.07 -1.91
CA ASP A 803 -42.21 11.28 -1.37
C ASP A 803 -41.22 12.24 -0.69
N TYR A 804 -39.94 11.84 -0.66
CA TYR A 804 -38.80 12.49 -0.01
C TYR A 804 -39.00 12.73 1.51
N VAL A 805 -40.10 12.24 2.09
CA VAL A 805 -40.43 12.36 3.50
C VAL A 805 -40.23 11.02 4.19
N SER A 806 -39.02 10.81 4.71
CA SER A 806 -38.68 9.57 5.38
C SER A 806 -39.28 9.51 6.79
N ARG A 807 -40.40 8.78 6.95
CA ARG A 807 -41.09 8.62 8.25
C ARG A 807 -40.19 8.03 9.33
N SER A 808 -39.30 7.10 8.95
CA SER A 808 -38.34 6.46 9.85
C SER A 808 -37.28 7.44 10.36
N ARG A 809 -37.01 8.52 9.62
CA ARG A 809 -36.12 9.61 10.03
C ARG A 809 -36.85 10.73 10.75
N LEU A 810 -38.08 11.05 10.34
CA LEU A 810 -38.91 12.11 10.90
C LEU A 810 -39.24 11.89 12.38
N ALA A 811 -39.67 10.69 12.76
CA ALA A 811 -40.10 10.45 14.14
C ALA A 811 -38.97 10.67 15.17
N PRO A 812 -37.74 10.13 14.98
CA PRO A 812 -36.61 10.42 15.86
C PRO A 812 -36.23 11.91 15.94
N VAL A 813 -36.01 12.57 14.79
CA VAL A 813 -35.56 13.98 14.78
C VAL A 813 -36.61 14.91 15.38
N LYS A 814 -37.90 14.67 15.10
CA LYS A 814 -38.99 15.45 15.70
C LYS A 814 -39.09 15.22 17.19
N GLY A 815 -38.88 13.98 17.66
CA GLY A 815 -38.82 13.65 19.07
C GLY A 815 -37.69 14.40 19.79
N ASP A 816 -36.50 14.47 19.20
CA ASP A 816 -35.36 15.18 19.79
C ASP A 816 -35.55 16.70 19.76
N VAL A 817 -36.13 17.27 18.70
CA VAL A 817 -36.50 18.70 18.65
C VAL A 817 -37.52 19.06 19.72
N LEU A 818 -38.60 18.28 19.86
CA LEU A 818 -39.63 18.54 20.87
C LEU A 818 -39.11 18.40 22.31
N ALA A 819 -38.11 17.56 22.51
CA ALA A 819 -37.50 17.34 23.82
C ALA A 819 -36.29 18.25 24.13
N GLY A 820 -35.95 19.18 23.23
CA GLY A 820 -34.79 20.07 23.39
C GLY A 820 -33.44 19.35 23.36
N ARG A 821 -33.37 18.18 22.71
CA ARG A 821 -32.15 17.37 22.53
C ARG A 821 -31.67 17.33 21.08
N ALA A 822 -32.22 18.18 20.21
CA ALA A 822 -31.81 18.26 18.81
C ALA A 822 -30.32 18.56 18.70
N MET A 823 -29.68 17.93 17.72
CA MET A 823 -28.30 18.21 17.38
C MET A 823 -28.16 19.67 16.95
N GLN A 824 -27.14 20.34 17.47
CA GLN A 824 -26.86 21.73 17.11
C GLN A 824 -26.26 21.77 15.71
N LEU A 825 -26.83 22.58 14.82
CA LEU A 825 -26.41 22.72 13.43
C LEU A 825 -24.93 23.10 13.34
N ALA A 826 -24.43 23.95 14.25
CA ALA A 826 -23.03 24.36 14.29
C ALA A 826 -22.03 23.19 14.43
N ASP A 827 -22.40 22.14 15.16
CA ASP A 827 -21.59 20.93 15.31
C ASP A 827 -21.91 19.92 14.21
N PHE A 828 -23.21 19.77 13.90
CA PHE A 828 -23.72 18.83 12.92
C PHE A 828 -23.15 19.05 11.51
N VAL A 829 -23.13 20.28 11.01
CA VAL A 829 -22.66 20.55 9.64
C VAL A 829 -21.15 20.32 9.48
N ARG A 830 -20.40 20.27 10.59
CA ARG A 830 -18.97 19.95 10.63
C ARG A 830 -18.70 18.47 10.92
N ALA A 831 -19.71 17.72 11.35
CA ALA A 831 -19.56 16.33 11.75
C ALA A 831 -19.43 15.38 10.55
N ASN A 832 -18.78 14.24 10.80
CA ASN A 832 -18.57 13.21 9.80
C ASN A 832 -19.40 11.95 10.12
N ALA A 833 -19.98 11.32 9.10
CA ALA A 833 -20.86 10.16 9.27
C ALA A 833 -20.12 8.93 9.87
N PRO A 834 -18.90 8.56 9.44
CA PRO A 834 -18.14 7.47 10.04
C PRO A 834 -17.77 7.68 11.51
N GLU A 835 -17.55 8.93 11.94
CA GLU A 835 -17.31 9.25 13.36
C GLU A 835 -18.57 8.97 14.19
N SER A 836 -19.72 9.40 13.69
CA SER A 836 -21.02 9.16 14.33
C SER A 836 -21.35 7.65 14.40
N ILE A 837 -21.02 6.89 13.36
CA ILE A 837 -21.15 5.42 13.34
C ILE A 837 -20.25 4.76 14.39
N ASN A 838 -19.02 5.24 14.54
CA ASN A 838 -18.05 4.67 15.48
C ASN A 838 -18.39 4.95 16.95
N GLU A 839 -19.08 6.05 17.24
CA GLU A 839 -19.52 6.39 18.60
C GLU A 839 -20.75 5.58 19.06
N GLY A 840 -21.53 5.04 18.12
CA GLY A 840 -22.58 4.07 18.40
C GLY A 840 -23.87 4.24 17.60
N PRO A 841 -24.75 3.22 17.58
CA PRO A 841 -25.92 3.17 16.70
C PRO A 841 -26.94 4.30 16.96
N ALA A 842 -27.09 4.74 18.21
CA ALA A 842 -28.01 5.84 18.55
C ALA A 842 -27.52 7.19 17.98
N LYS A 843 -26.21 7.45 18.02
CA LYS A 843 -25.63 8.69 17.51
C LYS A 843 -25.61 8.72 15.99
N ALA A 844 -25.32 7.59 15.35
CA ALA A 844 -25.50 7.40 13.91
C ALA A 844 -26.95 7.68 13.49
N ALA A 845 -27.93 7.06 14.16
CA ALA A 845 -29.35 7.27 13.84
C ALA A 845 -29.77 8.74 13.96
N ALA A 846 -29.31 9.44 15.02
CA ALA A 846 -29.56 10.87 15.20
C ALA A 846 -28.91 11.73 14.10
N PHE A 847 -27.68 11.40 13.68
CA PHE A 847 -27.00 12.09 12.58
C PHE A 847 -27.77 11.93 11.26
N TYR A 848 -28.11 10.71 10.86
CA TYR A 848 -28.87 10.45 9.63
C TYR A 848 -30.26 11.10 9.65
N ALA A 849 -30.95 11.07 10.78
CA ALA A 849 -32.25 11.72 10.92
C ALA A 849 -32.15 13.25 10.81
N THR A 850 -31.10 13.84 11.38
CA THR A 850 -30.81 15.28 11.28
C THR A 850 -30.41 15.66 9.85
N ALA A 851 -29.59 14.84 9.18
CA ALA A 851 -29.18 15.05 7.80
C ALA A 851 -30.35 15.01 6.82
N TRP A 852 -31.22 14.01 6.93
CA TRP A 852 -32.46 13.95 6.17
C TRP A 852 -33.29 15.23 6.38
N ALA A 853 -33.57 15.59 7.63
CA ALA A 853 -34.44 16.72 7.95
C ALA A 853 -33.86 18.06 7.49
N PHE A 854 -32.54 18.25 7.65
CA PHE A 854 -31.88 19.49 7.29
C PHE A 854 -31.79 19.64 5.77
N LYS A 855 -31.49 18.56 5.03
CA LYS A 855 -31.56 18.58 3.56
C LYS A 855 -32.98 18.86 3.08
N ASN A 856 -33.98 18.19 3.66
CA ASN A 856 -35.38 18.40 3.32
C ASN A 856 -35.83 19.85 3.61
N PHE A 857 -35.37 20.44 4.71
CA PHE A 857 -35.56 21.85 5.04
C PHE A 857 -34.95 22.79 3.99
N LEU A 858 -33.71 22.57 3.57
CA LEU A 858 -33.08 23.39 2.52
C LEU A 858 -33.82 23.28 1.19
N ASP A 859 -34.24 22.07 0.81
CA ASP A 859 -34.91 21.80 -0.47
C ASP A 859 -36.34 22.34 -0.51
N HIS A 860 -37.08 22.30 0.60
CA HIS A 860 -38.53 22.55 0.60
C HIS A 860 -38.97 23.75 1.44
N SER A 861 -38.04 24.48 2.07
CA SER A 861 -38.39 25.69 2.81
C SER A 861 -39.03 26.73 1.89
N THR A 862 -40.09 27.37 2.40
CA THR A 862 -40.71 28.53 1.75
C THR A 862 -40.10 29.85 2.21
N ASP A 863 -39.15 29.82 3.17
CA ASP A 863 -38.42 30.99 3.61
C ASP A 863 -37.42 31.43 2.52
N PRO A 864 -37.57 32.65 1.95
CA PRO A 864 -36.71 33.12 0.87
C PRO A 864 -35.22 33.22 1.23
N VAL A 865 -34.89 33.41 2.51
CA VAL A 865 -33.50 33.47 2.98
C VAL A 865 -32.90 32.06 2.95
N VAL A 866 -33.63 31.07 3.47
CA VAL A 866 -33.19 29.66 3.46
C VAL A 866 -33.02 29.16 2.02
N ARG A 867 -33.97 29.49 1.13
CA ARG A 867 -33.86 29.12 -0.29
C ARG A 867 -32.64 29.72 -0.97
N ARG A 868 -32.35 31.00 -0.72
CA ARG A 868 -31.15 31.65 -1.23
C ARG A 868 -29.87 30.98 -0.72
N MET A 869 -29.80 30.69 0.58
CA MET A 869 -28.65 29.99 1.17
C MET A 869 -28.47 28.58 0.58
N ALA A 870 -29.56 27.86 0.34
CA ALA A 870 -29.51 26.56 -0.33
C ALA A 870 -28.96 26.68 -1.76
N ASP A 871 -29.47 27.64 -2.55
CA ASP A 871 -29.02 27.87 -3.93
C ASP A 871 -27.54 28.30 -3.98
N GLU A 872 -27.12 29.22 -3.11
CA GLU A 872 -25.72 29.66 -2.98
C GLU A 872 -24.80 28.50 -2.60
N PHE A 873 -25.21 27.67 -1.63
CA PHE A 873 -24.45 26.48 -1.25
C PHE A 873 -24.32 25.49 -2.41
N SER A 874 -25.40 25.20 -3.14
CA SER A 874 -25.37 24.32 -4.32
C SER A 874 -24.44 24.85 -5.42
N LEU A 875 -24.49 26.16 -5.70
CA LEU A 875 -23.61 26.80 -6.68
C LEU A 875 -22.12 26.71 -6.29
N GLU A 876 -21.79 26.93 -5.01
CA GLU A 876 -20.41 26.77 -4.53
C GLU A 876 -19.91 25.32 -4.63
N MET A 877 -20.81 24.33 -4.44
CA MET A 877 -20.48 22.92 -4.62
C MET A 877 -20.24 22.53 -6.09
N GLU A 878 -20.94 23.17 -7.03
CA GLU A 878 -20.79 22.96 -8.48
C GLU A 878 -19.55 23.67 -9.07
N GLY A 879 -19.12 24.79 -8.49
CA GLY A 879 -18.00 25.61 -8.97
C GLY A 879 -16.60 25.01 -8.80
N GLY A 880 -16.46 23.90 -8.05
CA GLY A 880 -15.21 23.13 -7.95
C GLY A 880 -14.13 23.70 -7.02
N GLU A 881 -14.38 24.78 -6.26
CA GLU A 881 -13.40 25.38 -5.34
C GLU A 881 -12.95 24.42 -4.21
N PHE A 882 -13.75 23.41 -3.89
CA PHE A 882 -13.40 22.37 -2.90
C PHE A 882 -12.15 21.56 -3.31
N ARG A 883 -11.82 21.45 -4.62
CA ARG A 883 -10.58 20.81 -5.10
C ARG A 883 -9.32 21.58 -4.71
N ALA A 884 -9.38 22.91 -4.59
CA ALA A 884 -8.22 23.73 -4.25
C ALA A 884 -7.85 23.64 -2.76
N LEU A 885 -8.86 23.53 -1.88
CA LEU A 885 -8.67 23.49 -0.43
C LEU A 885 -8.01 22.19 0.06
N LYS A 886 -8.21 21.05 -0.63
CA LYS A 886 -7.58 19.77 -0.25
C LYS A 886 -6.10 19.66 -0.63
N LEU A 887 -5.62 20.51 -1.54
CA LEU A 887 -4.20 20.61 -1.92
C LEU A 887 -3.38 21.48 -0.94
N VAL A 888 -4.04 22.20 -0.02
CA VAL A 888 -3.41 23.23 0.83
C VAL A 888 -3.83 23.07 2.30
N GLY A 889 -3.68 21.88 2.90
CA GLY A 889 -3.84 21.68 4.35
C GLY A 889 -5.23 22.05 4.92
N VAL A 890 -5.35 22.07 6.25
CA VAL A 890 -6.60 22.45 6.96
C VAL A 890 -6.96 23.91 6.61
N PRO A 891 -8.19 24.20 6.14
CA PRO A 891 -8.60 25.57 5.81
C PRO A 891 -8.49 26.52 7.00
N ALA A 892 -8.19 27.79 6.77
CA ALA A 892 -8.39 28.80 7.81
C ALA A 892 -9.90 28.96 8.12
N PRO A 893 -10.27 29.36 9.36
CA PRO A 893 -11.68 29.63 9.68
C PRO A 893 -12.27 30.68 8.72
N GLY A 894 -13.35 30.32 8.02
CA GLY A 894 -14.03 31.16 7.01
C GLY A 894 -13.81 30.76 5.54
N ASP A 895 -12.93 29.80 5.26
CA ASP A 895 -12.55 29.45 3.87
C ASP A 895 -13.35 28.28 3.27
N SER A 896 -14.24 27.62 4.02
CA SER A 896 -15.12 26.58 3.46
C SER A 896 -16.44 27.17 2.94
N PRO A 897 -17.01 26.64 1.83
CA PRO A 897 -18.34 27.04 1.36
C PRO A 897 -19.42 27.05 2.44
N LEU A 898 -19.35 26.09 3.34
CA LEU A 898 -20.24 25.95 4.48
C LEU A 898 -20.14 27.14 5.45
N GLU A 899 -18.93 27.58 5.77
CA GLU A 899 -18.73 28.73 6.68
C GLU A 899 -19.04 30.06 5.99
N ARG A 900 -18.82 30.16 4.68
CA ARG A 900 -19.21 31.34 3.89
C ARG A 900 -20.73 31.50 3.78
N VAL A 901 -21.44 30.40 3.51
CA VAL A 901 -22.88 30.43 3.26
C VAL A 901 -23.68 30.42 4.57
N PHE A 902 -23.34 29.55 5.53
CA PHE A 902 -24.13 29.38 6.76
C PHE A 902 -23.51 30.03 8.00
N GLY A 903 -22.18 30.24 8.02
CA GLY A 903 -21.41 30.43 9.26
C GLY A 903 -21.83 31.61 10.13
N ALA A 904 -22.24 32.74 9.54
CA ALA A 904 -22.68 33.92 10.30
C ALA A 904 -24.07 33.77 10.93
N ASP A 905 -24.91 32.88 10.39
CA ASP A 905 -26.34 32.81 10.68
C ASP A 905 -26.79 31.46 11.27
N LEU A 906 -25.86 30.57 11.63
CA LEU A 906 -26.16 29.21 12.13
C LEU A 906 -27.16 29.18 13.30
N ALA A 907 -27.10 30.13 14.23
CA ALA A 907 -28.04 30.19 15.36
C ALA A 907 -29.45 30.60 14.92
N TRP A 908 -29.56 31.51 13.93
CA TRP A 908 -30.84 31.87 13.33
C TRP A 908 -31.40 30.71 12.52
N LEU A 909 -30.54 30.03 11.75
CA LEU A 909 -30.90 28.87 10.94
C LEU A 909 -31.36 27.69 11.80
N GLN A 910 -30.74 27.47 12.97
CA GLN A 910 -31.15 26.47 13.96
C GLN A 910 -32.61 26.64 14.36
N ALA A 911 -33.01 27.87 14.74
CA ALA A 911 -34.38 28.14 15.16
C ALA A 911 -35.38 27.87 14.02
N ARG A 912 -35.05 28.27 12.78
CA ARG A 912 -35.89 28.00 11.60
C ARG A 912 -36.00 26.51 11.28
N PHE A 913 -34.90 25.79 11.37
CA PHE A 913 -34.85 24.35 11.18
C PHE A 913 -35.73 23.62 12.19
N GLU A 914 -35.64 23.96 13.48
CA GLU A 914 -36.47 23.34 14.52
C GLU A 914 -37.97 23.63 14.32
N ASP A 915 -38.32 24.87 13.94
CA ASP A 915 -39.71 25.23 13.64
C ASP A 915 -40.25 24.47 12.41
N TYR A 916 -39.40 24.31 11.39
CA TYR A 916 -39.72 23.50 10.23
C TYR A 916 -40.01 22.04 10.63
N VAL A 917 -39.11 21.38 11.37
CA VAL A 917 -39.29 19.99 11.82
C VAL A 917 -40.57 19.81 12.65
N LYS A 918 -40.90 20.78 13.53
CA LYS A 918 -42.16 20.76 14.29
C LYS A 918 -43.39 20.82 13.36
N GLY A 919 -43.28 21.57 12.27
CA GLY A 919 -44.35 21.84 11.30
C GLY A 919 -44.63 20.72 10.29
N ILE A 920 -43.70 19.78 10.06
CA ILE A 920 -43.92 18.62 9.17
C ILE A 920 -45.06 17.77 9.74
N LYS A 921 -46.10 17.52 8.94
CA LYS A 921 -47.31 16.79 9.34
C LYS A 921 -47.21 15.30 9.10
#